data_AF-A0A192A2T7-F1
#
_entry.id   AF-A0A192A2T7-F1
#
_cell.length_a   1.000
_cell.length_b   1.000
_cell.length_c   1.000
_cell.angle_alpha   90.00
_cell.angle_beta   90.00
_cell.angle_gamma   90.00
#
_symmetry.space_group_name_H-M   'P 1'
#
loop_
_entity.id
_entity.type
_entity.pdbx_description
1 polymer ?
#
loop_
_entity_poly.entity_id
_entity_poly.type
_entity_poly.pdbx_seq_one_letter_code
_entity_poly.pdbx_strand_id
1 'polypeptide(L)'
;MTLAIAAALSSMAPAIAAADTTVSTAITTQQFWGAGNYTVTSSGSVSSASTALMTDGTLGTLSNSGTIRGTNVGIGSYGGSIDTLNNAAGGVISAIGQAGSNGMNGGIMMPPGTPPGTPPMPMPGGPGSGGGNAFGLAASNITTLNNNGTIMGVGGTGGAGGSGVPSGVGGAGGSGTGLINSALITTLNNGGTILGQGGNGGIGGIGGIGGQGGTGFGIENQGTIVTLSNTGAINGFGGVGGGTGSVAAGYGITNGGAITTLNNAASGVIQGGVAAIVNSAAIGTLTNSGTINGSALGINGSGGTITALNNNAGGTITGGNTGIANNGTIGALTNSGTISGTGTNSVGITSYGGTISALTNNASGVISGSVTGINNFGTIQTLSNSGTILGLPSGTGQQNAGVFNGGSIGTLTNSGSISGGGVGITNQGTINSLTNNGVISGRVPGLYNTSMIGTLVNRGTISGGTVGTMPFVAGILSAGSIGAVDNSGTITGAGNAIVNGGSIGTITNSGVIAGNITNQSPQALTINGGAGSTFGTLTGFGGTIGTITSSGTNVVFGSGNLVLNDNIGAAPTNILSVGPAVAAPTGQVAVSNTGAVLQVNNAINILGTYNQSAAGTLQIGVNTGAIANGALTGDRGYGRLIVSGAVNLAAGSAVSFAQVNPYPFAAGQRYVIVDASSTGTNYNEGTLRYSIRGYNSVLTGANVTANGRSDLVVTVVSAALIPTTSPSPAPAPAPAPAPAPAPTPPATVPNAQAALTGLSQYTGISDPGLLNLYNASMALNLGSSDAANRAGKQLNPVSQGSTAQAALAPTLDVLNIISTHADSVRLAQAGGLSGVSTGEAGPAWGVWGQAFGGHAHQGQRDQVDGYSANFGGLLFGVDHAVNDAWRAGGVFSYSNAKISNTGDTDGNSTRVNSFGLMGYASYTGSPWYANLSAGAVQQHYDTTRAVNFAGFSGNADGSFSGTQYVARAEAGYPFATAVATVTPLASLTYGYLRQNGYTESGGNGAALSVGASHTTSVTSDIGVKFSRELATSYGTLVPELQVAWRHEYNNTRTQTQASFAADPTGQTSFTSLGASPVNDSAVLSAGVKLLRANNLSISARYSLQVGSGYVSHAGSLQLRQLF
;
A
#
# COMPACT_ATOMS: atom_id res chain seq x y z
N MET A 1 74.09 55.86 8.76
CA MET A 1 74.01 56.62 10.03
C MET A 1 72.69 57.40 10.09
N THR A 2 71.55 56.72 9.91
CA THR A 2 70.20 57.33 9.81
C THR A 2 69.13 56.51 10.54
N LEU A 3 69.49 55.35 11.11
CA LEU A 3 68.58 54.50 11.89
C LEU A 3 68.68 54.71 13.42
N ALA A 4 69.69 55.46 13.89
CA ALA A 4 69.92 55.70 15.33
C ALA A 4 69.36 57.04 15.83
N ILE A 5 69.00 57.97 14.93
CA ILE A 5 68.49 59.30 15.32
C ILE A 5 66.96 59.32 15.43
N ALA A 6 66.24 58.44 14.73
CA ALA A 6 64.77 58.34 14.83
C ALA A 6 64.32 57.68 16.15
N ALA A 7 65.07 56.71 16.68
CA ALA A 7 64.77 56.08 17.97
C ALA A 7 65.18 56.95 19.18
N ALA A 8 66.15 57.85 19.01
CA ALA A 8 66.61 58.76 20.07
C ALA A 8 65.75 60.03 20.17
N LEU A 9 65.15 60.53 19.07
CA LEU A 9 64.24 61.67 19.13
C LEU A 9 62.84 61.31 19.68
N SER A 10 62.39 60.06 19.60
CA SER A 10 61.13 59.62 20.21
C SER A 10 61.21 59.41 21.72
N SER A 11 62.41 59.40 22.32
CA SER A 11 62.62 59.18 23.75
C SER A 11 63.06 60.44 24.53
N MET A 12 63.11 61.61 23.89
CA MET A 12 63.61 62.85 24.51
C MET A 12 62.60 64.01 24.56
N ALA A 13 61.31 63.71 24.43
CA ALA A 13 60.27 64.56 25.00
C ALA A 13 59.98 64.06 26.42
N PRO A 14 60.00 64.91 27.46
CA PRO A 14 59.42 64.51 28.73
C PRO A 14 57.96 64.16 28.44
N ALA A 15 57.55 62.93 28.77
CA ALA A 15 56.14 62.64 28.94
C ALA A 15 55.64 63.59 30.03
N ILE A 16 55.04 64.72 29.63
CA ILE A 16 54.12 65.43 30.50
C ILE A 16 53.08 64.36 30.81
N ALA A 17 53.08 63.85 32.03
CA ALA A 17 52.06 62.93 32.51
C ALA A 17 50.72 63.64 32.27
N ALA A 18 50.01 63.23 31.21
CA ALA A 18 48.69 63.73 30.95
C ALA A 18 47.84 63.35 32.17
N ALA A 19 47.26 64.35 32.82
CA ALA A 19 46.54 64.14 34.06
C ALA A 19 45.31 63.26 33.80
N ASP A 20 45.26 62.10 34.47
CA ASP A 20 44.06 61.27 34.49
C ASP A 20 42.90 62.07 35.12
N THR A 21 41.75 62.06 34.47
CA THR A 21 40.56 62.78 34.93
C THR A 21 39.58 61.81 35.58
N THR A 22 39.18 62.07 36.83
CA THR A 22 38.13 61.28 37.53
C THR A 22 36.95 62.16 37.87
N VAL A 23 35.76 61.77 37.41
CA VAL A 23 34.48 62.41 37.70
C VAL A 23 33.71 61.53 38.67
N SER A 24 33.53 62.00 39.91
CA SER A 24 32.78 61.30 40.96
C SER A 24 31.51 62.02 41.44
N THR A 25 31.25 63.21 40.89
CA THR A 25 30.06 64.04 41.16
C THR A 25 29.43 64.53 39.85
N ALA A 26 28.29 65.21 39.92
CA ALA A 26 27.62 65.74 38.74
C ALA A 26 28.33 66.97 38.14
N ILE A 27 28.54 66.95 36.83
CA ILE A 27 29.03 68.04 35.98
C ILE A 27 27.94 68.33 34.96
N THR A 28 27.56 69.61 34.81
CA THR A 28 26.47 70.06 33.93
C THR A 28 26.94 70.87 32.72
N THR A 29 28.25 70.89 32.48
CA THR A 29 28.89 71.54 31.34
C THR A 29 29.63 70.52 30.48
N GLN A 30 29.77 70.83 29.19
CA GLN A 30 30.56 70.05 28.25
C GLN A 30 32.00 69.84 28.76
N GLN A 31 32.49 68.61 28.66
CA GLN A 31 33.85 68.22 29.02
C GLN A 31 34.68 67.93 27.77
N PHE A 32 35.96 68.27 27.82
CA PHE A 32 36.93 68.00 26.76
C PHE A 32 38.02 67.07 27.30
N TRP A 33 38.20 65.92 26.64
CA TRP A 33 39.23 64.94 26.98
C TRP A 33 40.29 64.92 25.88
N GLY A 34 41.40 65.61 26.16
CA GLY A 34 42.51 65.81 25.21
C GLY A 34 43.72 64.88 25.40
N ALA A 35 43.89 64.25 26.58
CA ALA A 35 44.98 63.30 26.87
C ALA A 35 44.70 62.51 28.19
N GLY A 36 45.46 61.44 28.46
CA GLY A 36 45.37 60.65 29.71
C GLY A 36 44.17 59.69 29.76
N ASN A 37 43.94 59.04 30.89
CA ASN A 37 42.73 58.24 31.14
C ASN A 37 41.58 59.12 31.66
N TYR A 38 40.34 58.71 31.40
CA TYR A 38 39.14 59.41 31.86
C TYR A 38 38.23 58.41 32.59
N THR A 39 37.84 58.70 33.82
CA THR A 39 37.01 57.81 34.64
C THR A 39 35.76 58.53 35.11
N VAL A 40 34.59 57.95 34.89
CA VAL A 40 33.31 58.40 35.47
C VAL A 40 32.84 57.30 36.42
N THR A 41 32.88 57.57 37.73
CA THR A 41 32.48 56.58 38.75
C THR A 41 30.97 56.41 38.78
N SER A 42 30.45 55.41 39.52
CA SER A 42 29.01 55.14 39.62
C SER A 42 28.19 56.28 40.23
N SER A 43 28.82 57.17 41.01
CA SER A 43 28.21 58.40 41.53
C SER A 43 28.43 59.63 40.64
N GLY A 44 29.32 59.53 39.64
CA GLY A 44 29.67 60.60 38.73
C GLY A 44 28.69 60.76 37.58
N SER A 45 28.47 62.00 37.14
CA SER A 45 27.76 62.27 35.90
C SER A 45 28.33 63.46 35.13
N VAL A 46 28.29 63.38 33.81
CA VAL A 46 28.63 64.46 32.88
C VAL A 46 27.42 64.70 31.99
N SER A 47 26.81 65.87 32.08
CA SER A 47 25.67 66.27 31.25
C SER A 47 25.90 67.62 30.59
N SER A 48 25.39 67.81 29.38
CA SER A 48 25.59 69.03 28.59
C SER A 48 24.40 69.29 27.66
N ALA A 49 24.17 70.56 27.33
CA ALA A 49 23.15 71.02 26.38
C ALA A 49 23.55 70.84 24.90
N SER A 50 24.67 70.16 24.62
CA SER A 50 25.08 69.73 23.27
C SER A 50 25.82 68.39 23.37
N THR A 51 27.13 68.35 23.11
CA THR A 51 27.99 67.19 23.36
C THR A 51 28.43 67.14 24.82
N ALA A 52 28.31 65.99 25.50
CA ALA A 52 28.73 65.86 26.90
C ALA A 52 30.24 65.66 27.06
N LEU A 53 30.85 64.78 26.25
CA LEU A 53 32.29 64.56 26.23
C LEU A 53 32.83 64.65 24.79
N MET A 54 33.75 65.58 24.55
CA MET A 54 34.41 65.78 23.25
C MET A 54 35.87 65.36 23.29
N THR A 55 36.37 64.80 22.19
CA THR A 55 37.77 64.41 22.03
C THR A 55 38.29 64.64 20.60
N ASP A 56 39.57 64.99 20.45
CA ASP A 56 40.21 65.27 19.16
C ASP A 56 41.70 64.80 19.03
N GLY A 57 42.26 64.13 20.06
CA GLY A 57 43.67 63.67 20.11
C GLY A 57 43.84 62.14 20.24
N THR A 58 45.07 61.66 20.52
CA THR A 58 45.35 60.25 20.87
C THR A 58 45.17 60.05 22.38
N LEU A 59 44.23 59.20 22.79
CA LEU A 59 43.72 59.12 24.15
C LEU A 59 43.92 57.74 24.78
N GLY A 60 44.00 57.70 26.11
CA GLY A 60 44.10 56.47 26.91
C GLY A 60 42.76 55.75 27.10
N THR A 61 42.53 55.21 28.29
CA THR A 61 41.31 54.47 28.61
C THR A 61 40.21 55.38 29.17
N LEU A 62 39.00 55.29 28.63
CA LEU A 62 37.77 55.80 29.22
C LEU A 62 37.07 54.69 30.01
N SER A 63 36.90 54.84 31.32
CA SER A 63 36.14 53.91 32.18
C SER A 63 34.87 54.58 32.71
N ASN A 64 33.70 54.13 32.27
CA ASN A 64 32.41 54.67 32.69
C ASN A 64 31.60 53.63 33.47
N SER A 65 31.25 53.94 34.71
CA SER A 65 30.21 53.24 35.49
C SER A 65 29.09 54.18 35.95
N GLY A 66 29.15 55.46 35.57
CA GLY A 66 28.18 56.52 35.89
C GLY A 66 27.37 56.94 34.66
N THR A 67 27.04 58.23 34.54
CA THR A 67 26.22 58.75 33.41
C THR A 67 26.97 59.80 32.58
N ILE A 68 27.04 59.61 31.27
CA ILE A 68 27.48 60.61 30.29
C ILE A 68 26.29 60.91 29.37
N ARG A 69 25.76 62.14 29.39
CA ARG A 69 24.51 62.50 28.71
C ARG A 69 24.55 63.85 28.01
N GLY A 70 24.53 63.84 26.68
CA GLY A 70 24.32 65.04 25.86
C GLY A 70 22.86 65.21 25.43
N THR A 71 22.56 66.35 24.81
CA THR A 71 21.30 66.54 24.06
C THR A 71 21.46 66.18 22.59
N ASN A 72 22.65 66.38 22.01
CA ASN A 72 22.95 66.01 20.62
C ASN A 72 23.88 64.81 20.55
N VAL A 73 24.94 64.79 21.37
CA VAL A 73 25.95 63.72 21.35
C VAL A 73 26.37 63.36 22.78
N GLY A 74 26.37 62.08 23.16
CA GLY A 74 26.92 61.67 24.45
C GLY A 74 28.43 61.83 24.47
N ILE A 75 29.11 61.05 23.63
CA ILE A 75 30.56 61.15 23.41
C ILE A 75 30.82 61.38 21.91
N GLY A 76 31.59 62.41 21.58
CA GLY A 76 31.98 62.74 20.21
C GLY A 76 33.50 62.73 20.05
N SER A 77 34.01 61.84 19.20
CA SER A 77 35.45 61.59 19.01
C SER A 77 36.06 62.33 17.80
N TYR A 78 35.58 63.54 17.48
CA TYR A 78 35.85 64.39 16.30
C TYR A 78 37.29 64.35 15.71
N GLY A 79 37.70 63.22 15.11
CA GLY A 79 39.07 62.98 14.63
C GLY A 79 40.05 62.37 15.65
N GLY A 80 39.69 62.31 16.94
CA GLY A 80 40.49 61.66 17.99
C GLY A 80 40.50 60.13 17.92
N SER A 81 41.50 59.51 18.55
CA SER A 81 41.65 58.05 18.71
C SER A 81 41.59 57.64 20.17
N ILE A 82 40.61 56.83 20.52
CA ILE A 82 40.47 56.23 21.86
C ILE A 82 41.10 54.85 21.85
N ASP A 83 42.05 54.59 22.75
CA ASP A 83 42.59 53.24 22.86
C ASP A 83 41.53 52.26 23.40
N THR A 84 41.01 52.51 24.61
CA THR A 84 39.97 51.66 25.20
C THR A 84 38.80 52.48 25.76
N LEU A 85 37.57 52.11 25.40
CA LEU A 85 36.35 52.61 26.02
C LEU A 85 35.65 51.46 26.75
N ASN A 86 35.59 51.52 28.08
CA ASN A 86 34.92 50.56 28.95
C ASN A 86 33.67 51.19 29.57
N ASN A 87 32.50 50.87 29.03
CA ASN A 87 31.22 51.18 29.68
C ASN A 87 30.80 49.99 30.53
N ALA A 88 31.07 50.05 31.84
CA ALA A 88 30.77 48.99 32.79
C ALA A 88 29.26 48.78 32.98
N ALA A 89 28.88 47.67 33.62
CA ALA A 89 27.48 47.44 34.01
C ALA A 89 26.98 48.60 34.89
N GLY A 90 25.79 49.14 34.56
CA GLY A 90 25.22 50.33 35.20
C GLY A 90 25.69 51.67 34.59
N GLY A 91 26.74 51.67 33.76
CA GLY A 91 27.18 52.85 33.03
C GLY A 91 26.24 53.22 31.89
N VAL A 92 25.92 54.51 31.75
CA VAL A 92 25.04 55.05 30.71
C VAL A 92 25.79 56.08 29.88
N ILE A 93 25.86 55.87 28.57
CA ILE A 93 26.30 56.85 27.57
C ILE A 93 25.08 57.19 26.72
N SER A 94 24.65 58.45 26.70
CA SER A 94 23.38 58.80 26.05
C SER A 94 23.35 60.16 25.38
N ALA A 95 22.48 60.29 24.38
CA ALA A 95 22.03 61.57 23.85
C ALA A 95 20.51 61.60 23.77
N ILE A 96 19.89 62.71 24.17
CA ILE A 96 18.43 62.93 24.01
C ILE A 96 18.17 64.22 23.25
N GLY A 97 17.69 64.06 22.01
CA GLY A 97 17.44 65.13 21.07
C GLY A 97 16.45 66.15 21.61
N GLN A 98 16.67 67.41 21.27
CA GLN A 98 15.78 68.50 21.69
C GLN A 98 14.41 68.35 21.03
N ALA A 99 13.35 68.58 21.80
CA ALA A 99 12.00 68.61 21.25
C ALA A 99 11.84 69.82 20.31
N GLY A 100 11.12 69.62 19.21
CA GLY A 100 10.73 70.68 18.30
C GLY A 100 9.78 71.67 18.98
N SER A 101 9.90 72.93 18.64
CA SER A 101 8.95 73.98 19.03
C SER A 101 7.59 73.77 18.37
N ASN A 102 6.52 73.98 19.16
CA ASN A 102 5.16 73.97 18.64
C ASN A 102 4.94 75.15 17.68
N GLY A 103 4.13 74.91 16.65
CA GLY A 103 3.68 75.95 15.74
C GLY A 103 2.77 76.97 16.44
N MET A 104 2.71 78.20 15.92
CA MET A 104 1.84 79.24 16.47
C MET A 104 0.36 78.83 16.36
N ASN A 105 -0.42 79.06 17.42
CA ASN A 105 -1.86 78.83 17.40
C ASN A 105 -2.54 79.76 16.39
N GLY A 106 -3.52 79.24 15.64
CA GLY A 106 -4.26 80.04 14.66
C GLY A 106 -5.14 81.08 15.36
N GLY A 107 -4.99 82.35 14.97
CA GLY A 107 -5.85 83.44 15.43
C GLY A 107 -7.15 83.54 14.62
N ILE A 108 -8.09 84.38 15.09
CA ILE A 108 -9.27 84.77 14.34
C ILE A 108 -8.98 86.11 13.65
N MET A 109 -9.12 86.18 12.32
CA MET A 109 -8.94 87.43 11.56
C MET A 109 -10.29 87.93 11.02
N MET A 110 -10.64 89.17 11.34
CA MET A 110 -11.67 89.92 10.62
C MET A 110 -10.98 90.82 9.57
N PRO A 111 -11.28 90.68 8.27
CA PRO A 111 -10.79 91.62 7.27
C PRO A 111 -11.35 93.02 7.54
N PRO A 112 -10.56 94.10 7.36
CA PRO A 112 -11.08 95.45 7.51
C PRO A 112 -12.18 95.73 6.47
N GLY A 113 -13.36 96.19 6.92
CA GLY A 113 -14.48 96.62 6.05
C GLY A 113 -15.63 95.61 5.85
N THR A 114 -15.70 94.52 6.63
CA THR A 114 -16.75 93.49 6.47
C THR A 114 -18.10 93.88 7.11
N PRO A 115 -19.26 93.61 6.46
CA PRO A 115 -20.59 93.96 6.99
C PRO A 115 -20.92 93.29 8.33
N PRO A 116 -21.76 93.91 9.20
CA PRO A 116 -22.21 93.30 10.44
C PRO A 116 -22.96 91.99 10.15
N GLY A 117 -22.47 90.87 10.70
CA GLY A 117 -23.05 89.52 10.53
C GLY A 117 -22.20 88.52 9.74
N THR A 118 -21.05 88.93 9.20
CA THR A 118 -20.11 88.00 8.54
C THR A 118 -19.30 87.18 9.57
N PRO A 119 -19.27 85.84 9.46
CA PRO A 119 -18.53 85.00 10.39
C PRO A 119 -17.01 85.23 10.23
N PRO A 120 -16.24 85.28 11.35
CA PRO A 120 -14.80 85.47 11.31
C PRO A 120 -14.08 84.38 10.48
N MET A 121 -13.00 84.75 9.78
CA MET A 121 -12.14 83.77 9.08
C MET A 121 -11.00 83.27 9.98
N PRO A 122 -10.78 81.94 10.06
CA PRO A 122 -9.61 81.38 10.72
C PRO A 122 -8.29 81.76 10.03
N MET A 123 -7.26 82.11 10.81
CA MET A 123 -5.88 82.01 10.34
C MET A 123 -5.39 80.55 10.47
N PRO A 124 -4.67 79.99 9.48
CA PRO A 124 -4.05 78.67 9.62
C PRO A 124 -3.09 78.63 10.83
N GLY A 125 -3.10 77.52 11.57
CA GLY A 125 -2.06 77.26 12.58
C GLY A 125 -0.69 77.05 11.93
N GLY A 126 0.37 77.55 12.56
CA GLY A 126 1.75 77.40 12.05
C GLY A 126 2.25 75.95 12.13
N PRO A 127 3.23 75.55 11.30
CA PRO A 127 3.84 74.22 11.37
C PRO A 127 4.72 74.09 12.63
N GLY A 128 4.73 72.89 13.23
CA GLY A 128 5.70 72.55 14.28
C GLY A 128 7.09 72.31 13.69
N SER A 129 8.15 72.64 14.44
CA SER A 129 9.53 72.37 14.01
C SER A 129 9.93 70.91 14.28
N GLY A 130 10.91 70.42 13.55
CA GLY A 130 11.42 69.05 13.72
C GLY A 130 12.17 68.86 15.04
N GLY A 131 12.14 67.64 15.58
CA GLY A 131 12.96 67.25 16.72
C GLY A 131 14.44 67.09 16.34
N GLY A 132 15.33 67.33 17.30
CA GLY A 132 16.77 67.18 17.11
C GLY A 132 17.23 65.72 17.02
N ASN A 133 18.28 65.47 16.24
CA ASN A 133 18.94 64.17 16.18
C ASN A 133 19.80 63.94 17.43
N ALA A 134 19.97 62.67 17.82
CA ALA A 134 20.73 62.28 18.99
C ALA A 134 21.66 61.10 18.71
N PHE A 135 22.93 61.23 19.08
CA PHE A 135 23.95 60.20 18.92
C PHE A 135 24.52 59.80 20.29
N GLY A 136 24.28 58.58 20.76
CA GLY A 136 24.83 58.12 22.05
C GLY A 136 26.36 58.18 22.05
N LEU A 137 26.97 57.48 21.08
CA LEU A 137 28.40 57.52 20.81
C LEU A 137 28.66 57.80 19.32
N ALA A 138 29.28 58.95 19.03
CA ALA A 138 29.79 59.29 17.71
C ALA A 138 31.29 58.98 17.64
N ALA A 139 31.59 57.76 17.20
CA ALA A 139 32.93 57.20 17.15
C ALA A 139 33.65 57.54 15.84
N SER A 140 34.92 57.97 15.95
CA SER A 140 35.86 58.07 14.83
C SER A 140 36.84 56.90 14.88
N ASN A 141 37.87 56.94 15.75
CA ASN A 141 38.83 55.84 15.91
C ASN A 141 38.77 55.25 17.33
N ILE A 142 38.48 53.96 17.46
CA ILE A 142 38.50 53.24 18.74
C ILE A 142 39.23 51.89 18.57
N THR A 143 40.27 51.61 19.36
CA THR A 143 40.89 50.28 19.32
C THR A 143 39.93 49.25 19.94
N THR A 144 39.53 49.46 21.20
CA THR A 144 38.62 48.54 21.91
C THR A 144 37.44 49.27 22.55
N LEU A 145 36.22 48.91 22.17
CA LEU A 145 34.98 49.35 22.80
C LEU A 145 34.32 48.17 23.53
N ASN A 146 34.35 48.18 24.86
CA ASN A 146 33.66 47.21 25.72
C ASN A 146 32.42 47.88 26.32
N ASN A 147 31.23 47.49 25.86
CA ASN A 147 29.96 47.95 26.39
C ASN A 147 29.25 46.85 27.18
N ASN A 148 29.24 46.94 28.50
CA ASN A 148 28.42 46.14 29.42
C ASN A 148 27.27 46.95 30.06
N GLY A 149 27.23 48.27 29.80
CA GLY A 149 26.16 49.18 30.22
C GLY A 149 25.20 49.53 29.08
N THR A 150 24.73 50.77 29.03
CA THR A 150 23.83 51.26 27.98
C THR A 150 24.49 52.37 27.15
N ILE A 151 24.46 52.25 25.83
CA ILE A 151 24.76 53.31 24.87
C ILE A 151 23.45 53.62 24.13
N MET A 152 22.94 54.85 24.20
CA MET A 152 21.61 55.18 23.65
C MET A 152 21.52 56.55 22.98
N GLY A 153 20.92 56.61 21.79
CA GLY A 153 20.50 57.87 21.15
C GLY A 153 18.99 57.91 21.02
N VAL A 154 18.35 58.91 21.63
CA VAL A 154 16.89 59.12 21.55
C VAL A 154 16.61 60.40 20.80
N GLY A 155 16.02 60.31 19.61
CA GLY A 155 15.65 61.47 18.82
C GLY A 155 14.60 62.34 19.52
N GLY A 156 14.67 63.65 19.31
CA GLY A 156 13.73 64.59 19.87
C GLY A 156 12.34 64.45 19.27
N THR A 157 11.29 64.68 20.07
CA THR A 157 9.92 64.71 19.55
C THR A 157 9.70 65.93 18.66
N GLY A 158 9.01 65.79 17.54
CA GLY A 158 8.60 66.92 16.71
C GLY A 158 7.59 67.81 17.43
N GLY A 159 7.63 69.12 17.15
CA GLY A 159 6.69 70.08 17.72
C GLY A 159 5.28 69.90 17.16
N ALA A 160 4.25 70.15 17.96
CA ALA A 160 2.86 70.08 17.49
C ALA A 160 2.56 71.17 16.45
N GLY A 161 1.70 70.87 15.47
CA GLY A 161 1.08 71.89 14.62
C GLY A 161 0.10 72.70 15.47
N GLY A 162 0.12 74.04 15.38
CA GLY A 162 -0.61 74.93 16.30
C GLY A 162 -2.09 74.54 16.53
N SER A 163 -2.58 74.74 17.76
CA SER A 163 -3.95 74.40 18.17
C SER A 163 -4.96 75.49 17.79
N GLY A 164 -6.13 75.11 17.25
CA GLY A 164 -7.30 75.99 17.22
C GLY A 164 -8.06 76.13 15.89
N VAL A 165 -7.54 75.71 14.72
CA VAL A 165 -8.25 75.78 13.41
C VAL A 165 -7.57 74.93 12.32
N PRO A 166 -8.19 74.67 11.14
CA PRO A 166 -7.74 73.67 10.17
C PRO A 166 -6.30 73.84 9.64
N SER A 167 -5.60 72.71 9.44
CA SER A 167 -4.38 72.56 8.57
C SER A 167 -2.98 72.70 9.19
N GLY A 168 -2.80 72.83 10.50
CA GLY A 168 -1.46 72.86 11.11
C GLY A 168 -0.70 71.53 10.97
N VAL A 169 0.50 71.54 10.38
CA VAL A 169 1.34 70.34 10.19
C VAL A 169 2.25 70.10 11.41
N GLY A 170 2.27 68.87 11.92
CA GLY A 170 3.20 68.48 12.99
C GLY A 170 4.65 68.37 12.49
N GLY A 171 5.62 68.73 13.32
CA GLY A 171 7.04 68.60 13.01
C GLY A 171 7.49 67.14 13.00
N ALA A 172 8.48 66.79 12.17
CA ALA A 172 9.05 65.45 12.16
C ALA A 172 9.83 65.14 13.45
N GLY A 173 9.82 63.89 13.91
CA GLY A 173 10.70 63.44 14.99
C GLY A 173 12.16 63.37 14.52
N GLY A 174 13.09 63.65 15.44
CA GLY A 174 14.52 63.51 15.19
C GLY A 174 14.95 62.04 15.15
N SER A 175 16.06 61.74 14.48
CA SER A 175 16.63 60.38 14.47
C SER A 175 17.41 60.12 15.76
N GLY A 176 17.34 58.89 16.26
CA GLY A 176 18.11 58.43 17.41
C GLY A 176 19.07 57.32 17.02
N THR A 177 20.37 57.54 17.23
CA THR A 177 21.43 56.59 16.90
C THR A 177 22.20 56.21 18.17
N GLY A 178 22.23 54.92 18.51
CA GLY A 178 23.00 54.43 19.65
C GLY A 178 24.50 54.65 19.44
N LEU A 179 25.03 54.02 18.40
CA LEU A 179 26.43 54.13 17.97
C LEU A 179 26.50 54.52 16.49
N ILE A 180 27.25 55.56 16.15
CA ILE A 180 27.67 55.84 14.77
C ILE A 180 29.18 55.68 14.65
N ASN A 181 29.64 54.84 13.71
CA ASN A 181 31.06 54.67 13.40
C ASN A 181 31.38 55.33 12.05
N SER A 182 32.24 56.34 12.06
CA SER A 182 32.64 57.08 10.85
C SER A 182 34.06 56.77 10.36
N ALA A 183 34.90 56.03 11.12
CA ALA A 183 36.24 55.65 10.67
C ALA A 183 36.63 54.21 11.03
N LEU A 184 37.23 53.92 12.19
CA LEU A 184 37.71 52.58 12.55
C LEU A 184 37.36 52.20 13.98
N ILE A 185 36.72 51.04 14.15
CA ILE A 185 36.64 50.33 15.42
C ILE A 185 37.33 48.97 15.25
N THR A 186 38.41 48.71 15.97
CA THR A 186 39.11 47.42 15.84
C THR A 186 38.32 46.30 16.54
N THR A 187 37.87 46.53 17.77
CA THR A 187 37.05 45.56 18.50
C THR A 187 35.89 46.25 19.21
N LEU A 188 34.67 45.78 18.93
CA LEU A 188 33.44 46.18 19.61
C LEU A 188 32.85 44.96 20.32
N ASN A 189 32.98 44.92 21.64
CA ASN A 189 32.38 43.91 22.51
C ASN A 189 31.13 44.51 23.16
N ASN A 190 29.94 44.08 22.75
CA ASN A 190 28.68 44.49 23.35
C ASN A 190 28.09 43.37 24.23
N GLY A 191 28.26 43.46 25.55
CA GLY A 191 27.53 42.67 26.54
C GLY A 191 26.32 43.38 27.15
N GLY A 192 26.18 44.69 26.92
CA GLY A 192 25.09 45.53 27.40
C GLY A 192 24.07 45.87 26.31
N THR A 193 23.53 47.09 26.35
CA THR A 193 22.55 47.58 25.36
C THR A 193 23.15 48.69 24.50
N ILE A 194 22.98 48.59 23.18
CA ILE A 194 23.14 49.69 22.23
C ILE A 194 21.76 49.96 21.64
N LEU A 195 21.22 51.18 21.80
CA LEU A 195 19.84 51.51 21.44
C LEU A 195 19.72 52.83 20.67
N GLY A 196 19.17 52.76 19.45
CA GLY A 196 18.70 53.93 18.71
C GLY A 196 17.19 54.01 18.74
N GLN A 197 16.63 55.09 19.27
CA GLN A 197 15.20 55.33 19.32
C GLN A 197 14.86 56.62 18.58
N GLY A 198 14.11 56.52 17.49
CA GLY A 198 13.58 57.68 16.79
C GLY A 198 12.59 58.47 17.64
N GLY A 199 12.61 59.79 17.52
CA GLY A 199 11.66 60.67 18.19
C GLY A 199 10.27 60.59 17.57
N ASN A 200 9.22 60.78 18.38
CA ASN A 200 7.86 60.82 17.84
C ASN A 200 7.64 62.06 16.98
N GLY A 201 6.82 61.95 15.94
CA GLY A 201 6.35 63.11 15.18
C GLY A 201 5.36 63.94 16.02
N GLY A 202 5.37 65.25 15.80
CA GLY A 202 4.44 66.17 16.44
C GLY A 202 3.02 65.94 15.97
N ILE A 203 2.05 66.10 16.87
CA ILE A 203 0.62 65.97 16.55
C ILE A 203 0.22 67.13 15.62
N GLY A 204 -0.51 66.84 14.54
CA GLY A 204 -1.07 67.89 13.67
C GLY A 204 -2.20 68.67 14.35
N GLY A 205 -2.50 69.87 13.86
CA GLY A 205 -3.69 70.62 14.28
C GLY A 205 -4.99 69.91 13.86
N ILE A 206 -6.16 70.45 14.23
CA ILE A 206 -7.46 69.88 13.83
C ILE A 206 -7.52 69.75 12.31
N GLY A 207 -7.67 68.54 11.76
CA GLY A 207 -7.66 68.28 10.31
C GLY A 207 -6.30 68.45 9.61
N GLY A 208 -5.21 68.69 10.35
CA GLY A 208 -3.84 68.77 9.82
C GLY A 208 -3.10 67.44 9.84
N ILE A 209 -2.10 67.29 8.96
CA ILE A 209 -1.27 66.09 8.92
C ILE A 209 -0.28 66.05 10.08
N GLY A 210 -0.13 64.86 10.66
CA GLY A 210 0.89 64.55 11.65
C GLY A 210 2.31 64.68 11.13
N GLY A 211 3.25 65.01 12.02
CA GLY A 211 4.66 64.86 11.73
C GLY A 211 5.05 63.38 11.62
N GLN A 212 5.99 63.06 10.75
CA GLN A 212 6.56 61.71 10.66
C GLN A 212 7.41 61.41 11.90
N GLY A 213 7.46 60.15 12.33
CA GLY A 213 8.44 59.73 13.34
C GLY A 213 9.87 59.78 12.81
N GLY A 214 10.84 59.90 13.70
CA GLY A 214 12.27 59.81 13.37
C GLY A 214 12.76 58.36 13.23
N THR A 215 13.90 58.17 12.58
CA THR A 215 14.48 56.82 12.39
C THR A 215 15.31 56.42 13.62
N GLY A 216 15.26 55.14 14.01
CA GLY A 216 16.11 54.60 15.07
C GLY A 216 17.22 53.71 14.51
N PHE A 217 18.48 53.96 14.87
CA PHE A 217 19.64 53.16 14.48
C PHE A 217 20.36 52.63 15.71
N GLY A 218 20.41 51.32 15.92
CA GLY A 218 21.24 50.74 16.99
C GLY A 218 22.72 51.05 16.73
N ILE A 219 23.24 50.51 15.62
CA ILE A 219 24.56 50.83 15.08
C ILE A 219 24.41 51.33 13.64
N GLU A 220 24.98 52.50 13.36
CA GLU A 220 25.17 53.02 12.01
C GLU A 220 26.66 52.99 11.66
N ASN A 221 27.08 52.03 10.84
CA ASN A 221 28.47 51.85 10.45
C ASN A 221 28.74 52.43 9.06
N GLN A 222 29.43 53.55 9.00
CA GLN A 222 29.94 54.17 7.77
C GLN A 222 31.46 53.92 7.58
N GLY A 223 32.16 53.52 8.64
CA GLY A 223 33.57 53.16 8.65
C GLY A 223 33.83 51.65 8.61
N THR A 224 34.95 51.22 9.20
CA THR A 224 35.31 49.81 9.38
C THR A 224 35.14 49.38 10.82
N ILE A 225 34.46 48.25 11.04
CA ILE A 225 34.51 47.50 12.29
C ILE A 225 35.24 46.18 12.00
N VAL A 226 36.40 45.94 12.61
CA VAL A 226 37.13 44.69 12.36
C VAL A 226 36.40 43.53 13.05
N THR A 227 36.09 43.64 14.34
CA THR A 227 35.30 42.63 15.06
C THR A 227 34.18 43.26 15.86
N LEU A 228 32.94 42.81 15.61
CA LEU A 228 31.75 43.12 16.38
C LEU A 228 31.27 41.83 17.07
N SER A 229 31.44 41.73 18.39
CA SER A 229 30.97 40.63 19.21
C SER A 229 29.79 41.08 20.08
N ASN A 230 28.61 40.51 19.83
CA ASN A 230 27.38 40.84 20.55
C ASN A 230 26.93 39.68 21.44
N THR A 231 26.90 39.91 22.74
CA THR A 231 26.32 39.04 23.77
C THR A 231 25.14 39.70 24.50
N GLY A 232 24.95 41.01 24.30
CA GLY A 232 23.81 41.81 24.79
C GLY A 232 22.82 42.18 23.68
N ALA A 233 22.28 43.40 23.72
CA ALA A 233 21.25 43.87 22.79
C ALA A 233 21.74 45.02 21.89
N ILE A 234 21.43 44.95 20.59
CA ILE A 234 21.60 46.03 19.60
C ILE A 234 20.24 46.30 18.98
N ASN A 235 19.63 47.43 19.33
CA ASN A 235 18.22 47.71 19.03
C ASN A 235 18.08 49.03 18.27
N GLY A 236 17.27 49.03 17.20
CA GLY A 236 16.86 50.25 16.50
C GLY A 236 15.36 50.32 16.30
N PHE A 237 14.69 51.30 16.91
CA PHE A 237 13.25 51.48 16.84
C PHE A 237 12.89 52.87 16.33
N GLY A 238 12.01 52.95 15.33
CA GLY A 238 11.52 54.25 14.85
C GLY A 238 10.53 54.89 15.81
N GLY A 239 10.38 56.20 15.70
CA GLY A 239 9.37 56.97 16.44
C GLY A 239 7.98 56.83 15.85
N VAL A 240 6.96 57.13 16.63
CA VAL A 240 5.55 57.10 16.19
C VAL A 240 5.18 58.44 15.55
N GLY A 241 4.53 58.41 14.40
CA GLY A 241 4.00 59.59 13.71
C GLY A 241 2.84 60.25 14.48
N GLY A 242 2.79 61.57 14.48
CA GLY A 242 1.89 62.34 15.34
C GLY A 242 0.44 62.27 14.86
N GLY A 243 -0.42 61.49 15.54
CA GLY A 243 -1.85 61.38 15.20
C GLY A 243 -2.19 60.39 14.07
N THR A 244 -1.18 59.81 13.39
CA THR A 244 -1.37 58.74 12.38
C THR A 244 -1.07 57.35 12.94
N GLY A 245 -0.34 57.24 14.06
CA GLY A 245 0.11 55.97 14.63
C GLY A 245 1.16 55.23 13.78
N SER A 246 1.60 55.81 12.65
CA SER A 246 2.58 55.21 11.75
C SER A 246 3.98 55.21 12.38
N VAL A 247 4.59 54.05 12.57
CA VAL A 247 5.95 53.94 13.14
C VAL A 247 6.98 54.13 12.02
N ALA A 248 7.94 55.02 12.24
CA ALA A 248 9.06 55.25 11.33
C ALA A 248 10.04 54.07 11.31
N ALA A 249 11.03 54.13 10.42
CA ALA A 249 11.97 53.04 10.26
C ALA A 249 12.85 52.82 11.50
N GLY A 250 13.21 51.56 11.77
CA GLY A 250 14.12 51.17 12.84
C GLY A 250 15.07 50.08 12.37
N TYR A 251 16.36 50.26 12.63
CA TYR A 251 17.40 49.34 12.17
C TYR A 251 18.35 48.97 13.30
N GLY A 252 18.53 47.67 13.54
CA GLY A 252 19.50 47.20 14.53
C GLY A 252 20.93 47.61 14.13
N ILE A 253 21.36 47.19 12.94
CA ILE A 253 22.63 47.56 12.33
C ILE A 253 22.40 48.02 10.89
N THR A 254 22.89 49.20 10.53
CA THR A 254 23.06 49.63 9.14
C THR A 254 24.56 49.65 8.81
N ASN A 255 24.96 48.92 7.78
CA ASN A 255 26.34 48.84 7.32
C ASN A 255 26.50 49.48 5.94
N GLY A 256 26.97 50.73 5.93
CA GLY A 256 27.44 51.44 4.74
C GLY A 256 28.96 51.33 4.51
N GLY A 257 29.71 50.82 5.49
CA GLY A 257 31.16 50.56 5.39
C GLY A 257 31.52 49.07 5.44
N ALA A 258 32.55 48.70 6.20
CA ALA A 258 33.02 47.31 6.29
C ALA A 258 32.86 46.74 7.71
N ILE A 259 32.36 45.51 7.83
CA ILE A 259 32.44 44.72 9.06
C ILE A 259 33.18 43.43 8.74
N THR A 260 34.39 43.22 9.27
CA THR A 260 35.15 42.00 8.92
C THR A 260 34.54 40.76 9.58
N THR A 261 34.20 40.84 10.87
CA THR A 261 33.50 39.79 11.60
C THR A 261 32.38 40.35 12.46
N LEU A 262 31.17 39.85 12.27
CA LEU A 262 29.99 40.09 13.10
C LEU A 262 29.59 38.78 13.77
N ASN A 263 29.79 38.68 15.08
CA ASN A 263 29.42 37.52 15.88
C ASN A 263 28.28 37.88 16.84
N ASN A 264 27.08 37.40 16.56
CA ASN A 264 25.95 37.45 17.48
C ASN A 264 25.90 36.15 18.28
N ALA A 265 26.40 36.17 19.51
CA ALA A 265 26.48 35.01 20.39
C ALA A 265 25.08 34.54 20.85
N ALA A 266 25.00 33.41 21.55
CA ALA A 266 23.72 32.78 21.94
C ALA A 266 22.76 33.68 22.73
N SER A 267 23.27 34.55 23.61
CA SER A 267 22.48 35.54 24.34
C SER A 267 22.27 36.85 23.58
N GLY A 268 22.96 37.02 22.46
CA GLY A 268 22.97 38.24 21.67
C GLY A 268 21.65 38.46 20.93
N VAL A 269 21.15 39.69 20.98
CA VAL A 269 19.97 40.15 20.25
C VAL A 269 20.35 41.31 19.36
N ILE A 270 19.99 41.21 18.07
CA ILE A 270 20.01 42.31 17.12
C ILE A 270 18.57 42.51 16.64
N GLN A 271 17.98 43.66 16.96
CA GLN A 271 16.58 43.93 16.67
C GLN A 271 16.36 45.25 15.93
N GLY A 272 15.50 45.21 14.91
CA GLY A 272 15.11 46.39 14.14
C GLY A 272 13.60 46.54 13.99
N GLY A 273 13.11 47.77 14.13
CA GLY A 273 11.72 48.15 13.88
C GLY A 273 11.26 47.99 12.42
N VAL A 274 12.20 47.77 11.48
CA VAL A 274 11.96 47.37 10.08
C VAL A 274 12.91 46.23 9.70
N ALA A 275 14.22 46.46 9.82
CA ALA A 275 15.21 45.43 9.50
C ALA A 275 16.26 45.29 10.61
N ALA A 276 16.62 44.06 10.99
CA ALA A 276 17.63 43.88 12.04
C ALA A 276 19.03 44.28 11.53
N ILE A 277 19.37 43.85 10.32
CA ILE A 277 20.64 44.20 9.65
C ILE A 277 20.34 44.67 8.23
N VAL A 278 20.85 45.84 7.86
CA VAL A 278 20.91 46.32 6.48
C VAL A 278 22.38 46.39 6.06
N ASN A 279 22.77 45.65 5.04
CA ASN A 279 24.12 45.66 4.51
C ASN A 279 24.13 46.26 3.10
N SER A 280 24.73 47.44 2.95
CA SER A 280 24.89 48.10 1.64
C SER A 280 26.34 48.06 1.13
N ALA A 281 27.26 47.50 1.92
CA ALA A 281 28.68 47.43 1.62
C ALA A 281 29.23 46.03 1.94
N ALA A 282 30.20 45.85 2.84
CA ALA A 282 30.85 44.55 3.03
C ALA A 282 30.72 44.02 4.47
N ILE A 283 30.27 42.76 4.59
CA ILE A 283 30.44 41.94 5.78
C ILE A 283 31.29 40.73 5.40
N GLY A 284 32.40 40.49 6.09
CA GLY A 284 33.21 39.29 5.87
C GLY A 284 32.46 38.06 6.37
N THR A 285 32.48 37.83 7.69
CA THR A 285 31.74 36.73 8.33
C THR A 285 30.67 37.25 9.26
N LEU A 286 29.41 36.85 9.03
CA LEU A 286 28.29 36.99 9.95
C LEU A 286 28.01 35.63 10.60
N THR A 287 28.30 35.49 11.89
CA THR A 287 27.92 34.31 12.67
C THR A 287 26.79 34.67 13.64
N ASN A 288 25.71 33.91 13.59
CA ASN A 288 24.56 34.05 14.47
C ASN A 288 24.32 32.76 15.24
N SER A 289 24.40 32.84 16.56
CA SER A 289 23.94 31.80 17.49
C SER A 289 22.81 32.30 18.39
N GLY A 290 22.53 33.61 18.39
CA GLY A 290 21.45 34.26 19.14
C GLY A 290 20.27 34.65 18.26
N THR A 291 19.70 35.83 18.49
CA THR A 291 18.51 36.33 17.77
C THR A 291 18.83 37.52 16.87
N ILE A 292 18.47 37.41 15.60
CA ILE A 292 18.41 38.51 14.63
C ILE A 292 16.94 38.64 14.22
N ASN A 293 16.30 39.75 14.59
CA ASN A 293 14.86 39.94 14.41
C ASN A 293 14.52 41.32 13.84
N GLY A 294 13.91 41.35 12.67
CA GLY A 294 13.31 42.57 12.12
C GLY A 294 11.80 42.44 12.04
N SER A 295 11.07 43.53 12.23
CA SER A 295 9.60 43.51 12.06
C SER A 295 9.19 43.14 10.62
N ALA A 296 10.01 43.48 9.62
CA ALA A 296 9.80 43.15 8.22
C ALA A 296 10.91 42.24 7.66
N LEU A 297 12.19 42.60 7.89
CA LEU A 297 13.34 41.89 7.32
C LEU A 297 14.33 41.49 8.41
N GLY A 298 14.69 40.21 8.51
CA GLY A 298 15.79 39.83 9.42
C GLY A 298 17.10 40.45 8.95
N ILE A 299 17.51 40.10 7.73
CA ILE A 299 18.69 40.64 7.06
C ILE A 299 18.30 41.16 5.68
N ASN A 300 18.67 42.40 5.37
CA ASN A 300 18.55 43.00 4.05
C ASN A 300 19.95 43.21 3.46
N GLY A 301 20.27 42.47 2.41
CA GLY A 301 21.55 42.53 1.73
C GLY A 301 21.76 43.74 0.82
N SER A 302 20.76 44.60 0.59
CA SER A 302 20.80 45.95 -0.04
C SER A 302 21.93 46.27 -1.07
N GLY A 303 22.31 45.33 -1.92
CA GLY A 303 23.42 45.46 -2.89
C GLY A 303 24.82 45.18 -2.33
N GLY A 304 24.98 44.99 -1.02
CA GLY A 304 26.22 44.64 -0.36
C GLY A 304 26.64 43.17 -0.52
N THR A 305 27.85 42.86 -0.05
CA THR A 305 28.42 41.51 -0.01
C THR A 305 28.48 40.99 1.43
N ILE A 306 28.07 39.73 1.62
CA ILE A 306 28.34 38.94 2.83
C ILE A 306 29.16 37.72 2.39
N THR A 307 30.44 37.63 2.77
CA THR A 307 31.28 36.50 2.30
C THR A 307 30.80 35.18 2.91
N ALA A 308 30.53 35.14 4.21
CA ALA A 308 29.97 33.98 4.89
C ALA A 308 28.89 34.40 5.89
N LEU A 309 27.73 33.75 5.83
CA LEU A 309 26.62 33.88 6.76
C LEU A 309 26.36 32.52 7.40
N ASN A 310 26.68 32.39 8.68
CA ASN A 310 26.54 31.16 9.45
C ASN A 310 25.45 31.36 10.51
N ASN A 311 24.29 30.76 10.31
CA ASN A 311 23.25 30.66 11.35
C ASN A 311 23.42 29.32 12.06
N ASN A 312 24.09 29.33 13.21
CA ASN A 312 24.41 28.15 13.99
C ASN A 312 23.16 27.53 14.63
N ALA A 313 23.29 26.30 15.15
CA ALA A 313 22.23 25.66 15.92
C ALA A 313 21.81 26.56 17.10
N GLY A 314 20.49 26.73 17.30
CA GLY A 314 19.91 27.66 18.28
C GLY A 314 19.80 29.11 17.79
N GLY A 315 20.53 29.49 16.74
CA GLY A 315 20.44 30.81 16.13
C GLY A 315 19.13 31.02 15.36
N THR A 316 18.54 32.19 15.51
CA THR A 316 17.33 32.60 14.79
C THR A 316 17.57 33.85 13.95
N ILE A 317 17.14 33.83 12.69
CA ILE A 317 17.09 34.97 11.78
C ILE A 317 15.64 35.09 11.32
N THR A 318 14.97 36.16 11.72
CA THR A 318 13.52 36.30 11.53
C THR A 318 13.15 37.67 11.00
N GLY A 319 12.20 37.69 10.07
CA GLY A 319 11.56 38.91 9.57
C GLY A 319 10.06 38.67 9.41
N GLY A 320 9.22 39.68 9.66
CA GLY A 320 7.78 39.55 9.42
C GLY A 320 7.48 39.22 7.95
N ASN A 321 8.17 39.86 7.00
CA ASN A 321 8.00 39.59 5.57
C ASN A 321 9.04 38.58 5.07
N THR A 322 10.31 38.76 5.41
CA THR A 322 11.38 37.90 4.93
C THR A 322 12.49 37.72 5.97
N GLY A 323 12.90 36.48 6.23
CA GLY A 323 14.06 36.21 7.08
C GLY A 323 15.33 36.83 6.52
N ILE A 324 15.69 36.49 5.29
CA ILE A 324 16.84 37.07 4.56
C ILE A 324 16.38 37.54 3.17
N ALA A 325 16.50 38.83 2.89
CA ALA A 325 16.32 39.43 1.57
C ALA A 325 17.69 39.76 0.95
N ASN A 326 18.10 39.01 -0.06
CA ASN A 326 19.37 39.19 -0.76
C ASN A 326 19.18 39.94 -2.09
N ASN A 327 19.74 41.14 -2.17
CA ASN A 327 19.81 41.95 -3.39
C ASN A 327 21.26 42.18 -3.85
N GLY A 328 22.22 41.55 -3.17
CA GLY A 328 23.65 41.67 -3.44
C GLY A 328 24.28 40.28 -3.58
N THR A 329 25.41 40.04 -2.92
CA THR A 329 26.11 38.75 -2.97
C THR A 329 26.23 38.13 -1.59
N ILE A 330 25.80 36.87 -1.43
CA ILE A 330 26.17 36.03 -0.30
C ILE A 330 27.05 34.90 -0.83
N GLY A 331 28.29 34.80 -0.34
CA GLY A 331 29.21 33.73 -0.74
C GLY A 331 28.70 32.37 -0.24
N ALA A 332 28.86 32.12 1.05
CA ALA A 332 28.31 30.93 1.72
C ALA A 332 27.21 31.32 2.71
N LEU A 333 26.03 30.73 2.58
CA LEU A 333 24.94 30.80 3.55
C LEU A 333 24.74 29.40 4.16
N THR A 334 25.21 29.22 5.39
CA THR A 334 25.10 27.96 6.14
C THR A 334 24.07 28.11 7.25
N ASN A 335 23.02 27.30 7.20
CA ASN A 335 21.95 27.29 8.20
C ASN A 335 21.90 25.96 8.97
N SER A 336 22.10 26.02 10.28
CA SER A 336 21.87 24.93 11.23
C SER A 336 20.86 25.31 12.31
N GLY A 337 20.40 26.57 12.33
CA GLY A 337 19.32 27.09 13.18
C GLY A 337 18.05 27.38 12.36
N THR A 338 17.34 28.45 12.71
CA THR A 338 16.09 28.84 12.04
C THR A 338 16.25 30.13 11.24
N ILE A 339 15.90 30.11 9.95
CA ILE A 339 15.68 31.29 9.12
C ILE A 339 14.20 31.33 8.75
N SER A 340 13.47 32.36 9.17
CA SER A 340 12.02 32.37 9.00
C SER A 340 11.41 33.72 8.63
N GLY A 341 10.46 33.68 7.69
CA GLY A 341 9.41 34.68 7.53
C GLY A 341 8.25 34.37 8.48
N THR A 342 7.88 35.30 9.37
CA THR A 342 6.91 35.00 10.45
C THR A 342 5.53 35.64 10.28
N GLY A 343 5.40 36.63 9.39
CA GLY A 343 4.13 37.30 9.09
C GLY A 343 3.29 36.55 8.06
N THR A 344 2.18 37.17 7.65
CA THR A 344 1.34 36.67 6.55
C THR A 344 2.04 36.93 5.21
N ASN A 345 1.90 36.00 4.27
CA ASN A 345 2.58 36.04 2.96
C ASN A 345 4.10 36.18 3.04
N SER A 346 4.72 35.55 4.04
CA SER A 346 6.13 35.68 4.33
C SER A 346 6.99 34.59 3.67
N VAL A 347 8.29 34.89 3.56
CA VAL A 347 9.29 34.03 2.93
C VAL A 347 10.48 33.82 3.86
N GLY A 348 11.07 32.62 3.89
CA GLY A 348 12.30 32.38 4.65
C GLY A 348 13.47 33.16 4.07
N ILE A 349 13.83 32.84 2.83
CA ILE A 349 14.91 33.51 2.07
C ILE A 349 14.38 33.97 0.72
N THR A 350 14.60 35.24 0.37
CA THR A 350 14.32 35.76 -0.96
C THR A 350 15.60 36.29 -1.60
N SER A 351 15.89 35.94 -2.86
CA SER A 351 16.96 36.55 -3.66
C SER A 351 16.36 37.39 -4.78
N TYR A 352 16.25 38.72 -4.60
CA TYR A 352 15.71 39.64 -5.63
C TYR A 352 16.82 40.05 -6.59
N GLY A 353 17.22 39.15 -7.49
CA GLY A 353 18.29 39.40 -8.45
C GLY A 353 19.71 39.30 -7.88
N GLY A 354 19.86 39.09 -6.57
CA GLY A 354 21.15 38.82 -5.93
C GLY A 354 21.70 37.41 -6.23
N THR A 355 22.97 37.20 -5.88
CA THR A 355 23.65 35.91 -5.99
C THR A 355 23.88 35.28 -4.62
N ILE A 356 23.60 33.98 -4.49
CA ILE A 356 24.05 33.13 -3.39
C ILE A 356 24.92 32.03 -4.00
N SER A 357 26.23 32.01 -3.71
CA SER A 357 27.10 30.99 -4.31
C SER A 357 26.83 29.60 -3.73
N ALA A 358 26.72 29.48 -2.41
CA ALA A 358 26.35 28.22 -1.75
C ALA A 358 25.32 28.46 -0.64
N LEU A 359 24.14 27.87 -0.77
CA LEU A 359 23.13 27.79 0.28
C LEU A 359 23.11 26.37 0.84
N THR A 360 23.57 26.20 2.07
CA THR A 360 23.59 24.91 2.77
C THR A 360 22.65 24.95 3.97
N ASN A 361 21.57 24.18 3.91
CA ASN A 361 20.69 23.93 5.05
C ASN A 361 21.05 22.58 5.68
N ASN A 362 21.75 22.61 6.81
CA ASN A 362 22.20 21.43 7.55
C ASN A 362 21.02 20.67 8.17
N ALA A 363 21.25 19.46 8.66
CA ALA A 363 20.20 18.56 9.15
C ALA A 363 19.29 19.17 10.23
N SER A 364 19.83 19.99 11.13
CA SER A 364 19.05 20.72 12.15
C SER A 364 18.46 22.05 11.66
N GLY A 365 18.84 22.48 10.46
CA GLY A 365 18.47 23.75 9.88
C GLY A 365 17.02 23.77 9.39
N VAL A 366 16.31 24.84 9.73
CA VAL A 366 14.96 25.13 9.25
C VAL A 366 14.98 26.44 8.47
N ILE A 367 14.49 26.39 7.22
CA ILE A 367 14.17 27.57 6.42
C ILE A 367 12.68 27.56 6.16
N SER A 368 11.94 28.57 6.64
CA SER A 368 10.48 28.57 6.54
C SER A 368 9.89 29.92 6.19
N GLY A 369 8.77 29.92 5.48
CA GLY A 369 7.91 31.09 5.33
C GLY A 369 6.45 30.68 5.30
N SER A 370 5.54 31.64 5.54
CA SER A 370 4.11 31.33 5.49
C SER A 370 3.65 30.93 4.07
N VAL A 371 4.34 31.39 3.03
CA VAL A 371 4.07 31.06 1.63
C VAL A 371 5.21 30.27 1.01
N THR A 372 6.45 30.76 1.12
CA THR A 372 7.60 30.12 0.48
C THR A 372 8.77 29.94 1.45
N GLY A 373 9.44 28.78 1.44
CA GLY A 373 10.69 28.61 2.17
C GLY A 373 11.81 29.44 1.54
N ILE A 374 12.12 29.15 0.27
CA ILE A 374 13.12 29.87 -0.53
C ILE A 374 12.47 30.40 -1.81
N ASN A 375 12.59 31.70 -2.05
CA ASN A 375 12.10 32.38 -3.25
C ASN A 375 13.27 32.98 -4.05
N ASN A 376 13.68 32.34 -5.13
CA ASN A 376 14.83 32.74 -5.93
C ASN A 376 14.41 33.44 -7.23
N PHE A 377 14.68 34.75 -7.35
CA PHE A 377 14.62 35.50 -8.61
C PHE A 377 16.00 35.90 -9.15
N GLY A 378 17.07 35.54 -8.43
CA GLY A 378 18.46 35.78 -8.82
C GLY A 378 19.18 34.48 -9.16
N THR A 379 20.40 34.32 -8.65
CA THR A 379 21.20 33.11 -8.87
C THR A 379 21.52 32.41 -7.54
N ILE A 380 21.25 31.11 -7.46
CA ILE A 380 21.79 30.23 -6.42
C ILE A 380 22.67 29.19 -7.12
N GLN A 381 23.99 29.24 -6.98
CA GLN A 381 24.82 28.28 -7.74
C GLN A 381 24.66 26.86 -7.18
N THR A 382 24.67 26.70 -5.86
CA THR A 382 24.41 25.42 -5.19
C THR A 382 23.43 25.60 -4.04
N LEU A 383 22.35 24.81 -4.04
CA LEU A 383 21.43 24.65 -2.92
C LEU A 383 21.52 23.21 -2.41
N SER A 384 22.08 23.04 -1.22
CA SER A 384 22.18 21.76 -0.51
C SER A 384 21.25 21.76 0.69
N ASN A 385 20.26 20.87 0.71
CA ASN A 385 19.31 20.74 1.81
C ASN A 385 19.40 19.35 2.44
N SER A 386 19.88 19.29 3.67
CA SER A 386 19.79 18.12 4.55
C SER A 386 18.80 18.31 5.71
N GLY A 387 18.40 19.56 5.98
CA GLY A 387 17.37 19.91 6.96
C GLY A 387 15.99 20.06 6.35
N THR A 388 15.23 21.04 6.84
CA THR A 388 13.85 21.32 6.41
C THR A 388 13.74 22.66 5.69
N ILE A 389 13.18 22.66 4.49
CA ILE A 389 12.72 23.87 3.77
C ILE A 389 11.20 23.78 3.64
N LEU A 390 10.48 24.79 4.16
CA LEU A 390 9.03 24.73 4.32
C LEU A 390 8.32 26.00 3.83
N GLY A 391 7.37 25.83 2.91
CA GLY A 391 6.28 26.78 2.67
C GLY A 391 5.03 26.34 3.43
N LEU A 392 4.58 27.09 4.42
CA LEU A 392 3.47 26.68 5.31
C LEU A 392 2.08 26.71 4.60
N PRO A 393 1.04 26.08 5.18
CA PRO A 393 -0.18 25.67 4.48
C PRO A 393 -1.18 26.78 4.09
N SER A 394 -0.82 28.06 4.10
CA SER A 394 -1.82 29.15 3.97
C SER A 394 -2.43 29.29 2.57
N GLY A 395 -2.05 28.44 1.61
CA GLY A 395 -2.62 28.42 0.26
C GLY A 395 -2.25 27.17 -0.54
N THR A 396 -3.04 26.88 -1.58
CA THR A 396 -2.85 25.73 -2.48
C THR A 396 -2.24 26.13 -3.83
N GLY A 397 -1.83 27.39 -3.99
CA GLY A 397 -1.32 27.93 -5.24
C GLY A 397 0.13 27.54 -5.51
N GLN A 398 0.59 27.73 -6.75
CA GLN A 398 1.97 27.43 -7.18
C GLN A 398 3.03 28.29 -6.47
N GLN A 399 2.62 29.42 -5.90
CA GLN A 399 3.47 30.32 -5.11
C GLN A 399 3.75 29.75 -3.70
N ASN A 400 2.89 28.84 -3.20
CA ASN A 400 3.01 28.21 -1.89
C ASN A 400 4.00 27.03 -1.92
N ALA A 401 5.28 27.32 -2.16
CA ALA A 401 6.29 26.32 -2.43
C ALA A 401 7.32 26.15 -1.29
N GLY A 402 7.91 24.96 -1.14
CA GLY A 402 9.14 24.83 -0.35
C GLY A 402 10.25 25.67 -1.00
N VAL A 403 10.47 25.44 -2.30
CA VAL A 403 11.36 26.24 -3.14
C VAL A 403 10.60 26.78 -4.34
N PHE A 404 10.57 28.10 -4.49
CA PHE A 404 10.15 28.78 -5.71
C PHE A 404 11.37 29.31 -6.45
N ASN A 405 11.59 28.86 -7.68
CA ASN A 405 12.68 29.31 -8.53
C ASN A 405 12.17 30.03 -9.77
N GLY A 406 12.24 31.35 -9.78
CA GLY A 406 12.06 32.20 -10.97
C GLY A 406 13.37 32.61 -11.64
N GLY A 407 14.52 32.41 -11.00
CA GLY A 407 15.85 32.74 -11.50
C GLY A 407 16.64 31.51 -11.98
N SER A 408 17.89 31.38 -11.54
CA SER A 408 18.73 30.20 -11.84
C SER A 408 19.18 29.51 -10.57
N ILE A 409 19.04 28.18 -10.54
CA ILE A 409 19.72 27.30 -9.60
C ILE A 409 20.68 26.41 -10.41
N GLY A 410 21.96 26.39 -10.05
CA GLY A 410 22.90 25.48 -10.69
C GLY A 410 22.60 24.03 -10.28
N THR A 411 22.94 23.69 -9.03
CA THR A 411 22.68 22.36 -8.46
C THR A 411 21.75 22.46 -7.26
N LEU A 412 20.67 21.69 -7.26
CA LEU A 412 19.78 21.49 -6.13
C LEU A 412 19.93 20.05 -5.63
N THR A 413 20.52 19.87 -4.44
CA THR A 413 20.62 18.56 -3.78
C THR A 413 19.76 18.56 -2.53
N ASN A 414 18.81 17.62 -2.44
CA ASN A 414 17.94 17.45 -1.29
C ASN A 414 18.14 16.06 -0.66
N SER A 415 18.77 15.98 0.50
CA SER A 415 18.77 14.78 1.37
C SER A 415 17.85 14.91 2.58
N GLY A 416 17.30 16.11 2.82
CA GLY A 416 16.33 16.40 3.87
C GLY A 416 14.89 16.46 3.35
N SER A 417 14.13 17.44 3.82
CA SER A 417 12.75 17.68 3.40
C SER A 417 12.62 19.05 2.71
N ILE A 418 12.04 19.05 1.51
CA ILE A 418 11.51 20.25 0.85
C ILE A 418 10.00 20.05 0.74
N SER A 419 9.24 20.88 1.45
CA SER A 419 7.78 20.80 1.43
C SER A 419 7.12 22.15 1.27
N GLY A 420 6.04 22.20 0.49
CA GLY A 420 5.20 23.38 0.39
C GLY A 420 3.72 23.05 0.54
N GLY A 421 2.97 24.00 1.12
CA GLY A 421 1.52 23.93 1.28
C GLY A 421 0.76 23.75 -0.03
N GLY A 422 1.32 24.20 -1.16
CA GLY A 422 0.86 23.93 -2.52
C GLY A 422 1.78 22.98 -3.27
N VAL A 423 3.05 23.36 -3.44
CA VAL A 423 4.02 22.66 -4.30
C VAL A 423 5.31 22.36 -3.51
N GLY A 424 5.97 21.21 -3.70
CA GLY A 424 7.30 21.01 -3.11
C GLY A 424 8.32 21.99 -3.70
N ILE A 425 8.54 21.90 -5.02
CA ILE A 425 9.39 22.81 -5.80
C ILE A 425 8.60 23.36 -6.99
N THR A 426 8.51 24.68 -7.10
CA THR A 426 8.03 25.38 -8.30
C THR A 426 9.22 25.92 -9.07
N ASN A 427 9.43 25.46 -10.30
CA ASN A 427 10.48 25.94 -11.19
C ASN A 427 9.90 26.67 -12.41
N GLN A 428 10.06 27.99 -12.43
CA GLN A 428 9.77 28.86 -13.58
C GLN A 428 11.04 29.38 -14.27
N GLY A 429 12.20 29.20 -13.63
CA GLY A 429 13.52 29.53 -14.17
C GLY A 429 14.30 28.29 -14.61
N THR A 430 15.60 28.27 -14.32
CA THR A 430 16.49 27.15 -14.67
C THR A 430 16.94 26.41 -13.41
N ILE A 431 16.90 25.08 -13.44
CA ILE A 431 17.63 24.21 -12.51
C ILE A 431 18.52 23.30 -13.35
N ASN A 432 19.85 23.45 -13.31
CA ASN A 432 20.70 22.61 -14.18
C ASN A 432 20.68 21.14 -13.73
N SER A 433 20.77 20.88 -12.43
CA SER A 433 20.67 19.54 -11.87
C SER A 433 19.86 19.52 -10.59
N LEU A 434 18.86 18.63 -10.51
CA LEU A 434 18.06 18.35 -9.32
C LEU A 434 18.32 16.91 -8.88
N THR A 435 18.95 16.73 -7.72
CA THR A 435 19.12 15.44 -7.05
C THR A 435 18.29 15.39 -5.77
N ASN A 436 17.34 14.46 -5.71
CA ASN A 436 16.53 14.19 -4.53
C ASN A 436 16.89 12.84 -3.90
N ASN A 437 17.59 12.86 -2.78
CA ASN A 437 17.85 11.72 -1.90
C ASN A 437 16.88 11.67 -0.69
N GLY A 438 16.20 12.78 -0.39
CA GLY A 438 15.25 12.91 0.72
C GLY A 438 13.81 12.96 0.23
N VAL A 439 13.02 13.90 0.75
CA VAL A 439 11.60 14.07 0.39
C VAL A 439 11.39 15.43 -0.26
N ILE A 440 10.75 15.43 -1.43
CA ILE A 440 10.11 16.59 -2.03
C ILE A 440 8.60 16.33 -2.03
N SER A 441 7.84 17.17 -1.35
CA SER A 441 6.40 16.96 -1.19
C SER A 441 5.59 18.25 -1.29
N GLY A 442 4.53 18.22 -2.09
CA GLY A 442 3.54 19.29 -2.16
C GLY A 442 2.13 18.75 -2.03
N ARG A 443 1.19 19.56 -1.54
CA ARG A 443 -0.22 19.17 -1.47
C ARG A 443 -0.83 18.91 -2.85
N VAL A 444 -0.33 19.62 -3.87
CA VAL A 444 -0.77 19.51 -5.27
C VAL A 444 0.30 18.73 -6.06
N PRO A 445 1.30 19.33 -6.74
CA PRO A 445 2.45 18.56 -7.21
C PRO A 445 3.65 18.59 -6.24
N GLY A 446 4.41 17.49 -6.20
CA GLY A 446 5.72 17.48 -5.55
C GLY A 446 6.71 18.40 -6.28
N LEU A 447 6.77 18.28 -7.60
CA LEU A 447 7.59 19.10 -8.48
C LEU A 447 6.73 19.69 -9.60
N TYR A 448 6.70 21.02 -9.71
CA TYR A 448 6.06 21.75 -10.79
C TYR A 448 7.09 22.49 -11.63
N ASN A 449 7.27 22.09 -12.89
CA ASN A 449 8.25 22.66 -13.80
C ASN A 449 7.56 23.33 -15.00
N THR A 450 7.77 24.64 -15.20
CA THR A 450 7.25 25.37 -16.36
C THR A 450 8.36 25.88 -17.29
N SER A 451 9.63 25.64 -16.94
CA SER A 451 10.78 26.08 -17.73
C SER A 451 11.80 24.95 -17.88
N MET A 452 13.02 25.03 -17.35
CA MET A 452 14.05 24.02 -17.60
C MET A 452 14.56 23.36 -16.32
N ILE A 453 14.54 22.03 -16.31
CA ILE A 453 15.36 21.20 -15.44
C ILE A 453 16.30 20.35 -16.31
N GLY A 454 17.61 20.52 -16.19
CA GLY A 454 18.58 19.81 -17.04
C GLY A 454 18.57 18.29 -16.79
N THR A 455 18.83 17.88 -15.54
CA THR A 455 18.75 16.46 -15.12
C THR A 455 17.98 16.33 -13.82
N LEU A 456 17.14 15.30 -13.71
CA LEU A 456 16.44 14.95 -12.48
C LEU A 456 16.87 13.56 -12.01
N VAL A 457 17.52 13.49 -10.84
CA VAL A 457 17.86 12.23 -10.17
C VAL A 457 17.00 12.11 -8.92
N ASN A 458 16.17 11.08 -8.83
CA ASN A 458 15.36 10.78 -7.66
C ASN A 458 15.78 9.44 -7.05
N ARG A 459 16.45 9.50 -5.90
CA ARG A 459 16.77 8.35 -5.03
C ARG A 459 15.88 8.28 -3.78
N GLY A 460 15.25 9.40 -3.42
CA GLY A 460 14.28 9.51 -2.34
C GLY A 460 12.83 9.50 -2.85
N THR A 461 11.99 10.36 -2.29
CA THR A 461 10.56 10.44 -2.66
C THR A 461 10.22 11.80 -3.24
N ILE A 462 9.57 11.81 -4.41
CA ILE A 462 8.84 12.97 -4.93
C ILE A 462 7.35 12.64 -4.88
N SER A 463 6.59 13.38 -4.07
CA SER A 463 5.17 13.10 -3.82
C SER A 463 4.28 14.31 -4.09
N GLY A 464 3.21 14.09 -4.85
CA GLY A 464 1.99 14.91 -4.75
C GLY A 464 1.09 14.40 -3.62
N GLY A 465 0.37 15.30 -2.95
CA GLY A 465 -0.46 14.99 -1.79
C GLY A 465 -1.70 14.13 -2.07
N THR A 466 -2.43 13.77 -1.02
CA THR A 466 -3.57 12.82 -1.07
C THR A 466 -4.95 13.48 -1.04
N VAL A 467 -5.03 14.82 -0.97
CA VAL A 467 -6.24 15.51 -0.51
C VAL A 467 -6.95 16.31 -1.59
N GLY A 468 -8.14 15.85 -1.95
CA GLY A 468 -9.23 16.67 -2.51
C GLY A 468 -9.31 16.70 -4.04
N THR A 469 -10.47 17.14 -4.51
CA THR A 469 -10.98 17.22 -5.90
C THR A 469 -10.17 18.12 -6.86
N MET A 470 -8.88 18.35 -6.62
CA MET A 470 -8.05 19.25 -7.41
C MET A 470 -7.33 18.49 -8.56
N PRO A 471 -7.44 18.94 -9.83
CA PRO A 471 -6.96 18.19 -11.01
C PRO A 471 -5.44 17.98 -11.14
N PHE A 472 -4.63 18.64 -10.32
CA PHE A 472 -3.18 18.75 -10.53
C PHE A 472 -2.34 17.93 -9.54
N VAL A 473 -2.93 16.93 -8.89
CA VAL A 473 -2.23 16.06 -7.93
C VAL A 473 -1.25 15.16 -8.69
N ALA A 474 0.04 15.52 -8.67
CA ALA A 474 1.09 14.82 -9.39
C ALA A 474 2.37 14.66 -8.57
N GLY A 475 3.13 13.57 -8.76
CA GLY A 475 4.52 13.56 -8.31
C GLY A 475 5.31 14.66 -9.03
N ILE A 476 5.31 14.58 -10.36
CA ILE A 476 5.93 15.55 -11.27
C ILE A 476 4.87 16.08 -12.23
N LEU A 477 4.76 17.40 -12.33
CA LEU A 477 3.99 18.11 -13.34
C LEU A 477 4.93 19.03 -14.12
N SER A 478 5.18 18.71 -15.40
CA SER A 478 6.08 19.50 -16.26
C SER A 478 5.32 20.08 -17.45
N ALA A 479 5.13 21.39 -17.47
CA ALA A 479 4.78 22.15 -18.66
C ALA A 479 6.03 22.62 -19.45
N GLY A 480 7.21 22.59 -18.81
CA GLY A 480 8.50 22.90 -19.42
C GLY A 480 9.28 21.67 -19.89
N SER A 481 10.59 21.83 -20.04
CA SER A 481 11.54 20.77 -20.33
C SER A 481 12.17 20.19 -19.06
N ILE A 482 12.19 18.87 -18.96
CA ILE A 482 13.06 18.10 -18.05
C ILE A 482 13.91 17.21 -18.95
N GLY A 483 15.24 17.21 -18.79
CA GLY A 483 16.09 16.28 -19.53
C GLY A 483 15.94 14.84 -19.03
N ALA A 484 17.06 14.13 -18.84
CA ALA A 484 17.01 12.76 -18.35
C ALA A 484 16.45 12.70 -16.91
N VAL A 485 15.58 11.72 -16.66
CA VAL A 485 15.04 11.39 -15.32
C VAL A 485 15.59 10.05 -14.90
N ASP A 486 16.40 10.00 -13.85
CA ASP A 486 16.88 8.76 -13.22
C ASP A 486 16.15 8.55 -11.89
N ASN A 487 15.22 7.60 -11.85
CA ASN A 487 14.42 7.26 -10.69
C ASN A 487 14.85 5.91 -10.11
N SER A 488 15.57 5.94 -8.99
CA SER A 488 15.84 4.77 -8.14
C SER A 488 15.04 4.79 -6.83
N GLY A 489 14.38 5.92 -6.53
CA GLY A 489 13.47 6.08 -5.40
C GLY A 489 11.99 5.92 -5.79
N THR A 490 11.12 6.76 -5.24
CA THR A 490 9.68 6.76 -5.53
C THR A 490 9.22 8.09 -6.10
N ILE A 491 8.51 8.06 -7.23
CA ILE A 491 7.72 9.18 -7.74
C ILE A 491 6.26 8.78 -7.61
N THR A 492 5.46 9.55 -6.87
CA THR A 492 4.08 9.16 -6.56
C THR A 492 3.10 10.32 -6.53
N GLY A 493 1.85 10.05 -6.89
CA GLY A 493 0.73 10.97 -6.71
C GLY A 493 -0.61 10.26 -6.82
N ALA A 494 -1.60 10.70 -6.04
CA ALA A 494 -2.91 10.02 -5.98
C ALA A 494 -3.66 10.04 -7.33
N GLY A 495 -3.42 11.06 -8.17
CA GLY A 495 -3.90 11.11 -9.55
C GLY A 495 -2.84 10.64 -10.54
N ASN A 496 -1.81 11.46 -10.74
CA ASN A 496 -0.70 11.14 -11.64
C ASN A 496 0.61 10.97 -10.85
N ALA A 497 1.47 10.04 -11.24
CA ALA A 497 2.87 10.09 -10.84
C ALA A 497 3.62 11.14 -11.66
N ILE A 498 3.37 11.18 -12.97
CA ILE A 498 4.06 12.07 -13.93
C ILE A 498 3.04 12.63 -14.92
N VAL A 499 3.07 13.95 -15.11
CA VAL A 499 2.38 14.65 -16.19
C VAL A 499 3.41 15.42 -17.00
N ASN A 500 3.59 15.05 -18.27
CA ASN A 500 4.45 15.72 -19.23
C ASN A 500 3.61 16.52 -20.24
N GLY A 501 3.40 17.80 -19.98
CA GLY A 501 2.83 18.77 -20.90
C GLY A 501 3.84 19.47 -21.82
N GLY A 502 5.14 19.38 -21.51
CA GLY A 502 6.23 19.97 -22.29
C GLY A 502 7.11 18.91 -22.96
N SER A 503 8.33 18.73 -22.46
CA SER A 503 9.20 17.61 -22.85
C SER A 503 9.85 17.00 -21.61
N ILE A 504 9.84 15.66 -21.54
CA ILE A 504 10.65 14.90 -20.58
C ILE A 504 11.53 13.99 -21.43
N GLY A 505 12.84 14.00 -21.16
CA GLY A 505 13.79 13.09 -21.80
C GLY A 505 13.56 11.63 -21.39
N THR A 506 14.54 10.77 -21.64
CA THR A 506 14.43 9.37 -21.24
C THR A 506 14.28 9.23 -19.72
N ILE A 507 13.27 8.48 -19.30
CA ILE A 507 13.06 8.10 -17.91
C ILE A 507 13.73 6.74 -17.68
N THR A 508 14.79 6.69 -16.86
CA THR A 508 15.38 5.43 -16.38
C THR A 508 14.81 5.13 -15.00
N ASN A 509 13.99 4.10 -14.91
CA ASN A 509 13.31 3.72 -13.68
C ASN A 509 13.88 2.40 -13.14
N SER A 510 14.57 2.48 -12.01
CA SER A 510 14.99 1.32 -11.19
C SER A 510 14.27 1.26 -9.85
N GLY A 511 13.48 2.30 -9.52
CA GLY A 511 12.62 2.38 -8.35
C GLY A 511 11.14 2.22 -8.69
N VAL A 512 10.27 3.05 -8.10
CA VAL A 512 8.81 2.97 -8.27
C VAL A 512 8.26 4.28 -8.84
N ILE A 513 7.40 4.17 -9.85
CA ILE A 513 6.53 5.24 -10.33
C ILE A 513 5.09 4.80 -10.02
N ALA A 514 4.44 5.44 -9.05
CA ALA A 514 3.15 5.05 -8.48
C ALA A 514 2.06 6.11 -8.72
N GLY A 515 1.14 5.83 -9.63
CA GLY A 515 0.10 6.75 -10.12
C GLY A 515 0.13 6.82 -11.65
N ASN A 516 -0.85 7.51 -12.24
CA ASN A 516 -0.94 7.57 -13.71
C ASN A 516 0.23 8.32 -14.34
N ILE A 517 0.65 7.90 -15.54
CA ILE A 517 1.63 8.61 -16.35
C ILE A 517 0.89 9.22 -17.53
N THR A 518 0.94 10.55 -17.66
CA THR A 518 0.27 11.28 -18.74
C THR A 518 1.29 12.03 -19.57
N ASN A 519 1.46 11.63 -20.82
CA ASN A 519 2.31 12.30 -21.81
C ASN A 519 1.44 13.04 -22.84
N GLN A 520 1.45 14.37 -22.75
CA GLN A 520 0.80 15.30 -23.69
C GLN A 520 1.80 15.91 -24.67
N SER A 521 3.08 15.54 -24.54
CA SER A 521 4.16 16.00 -25.42
C SER A 521 4.02 15.42 -26.83
N PRO A 522 4.44 16.16 -27.88
CA PRO A 522 4.61 15.61 -29.22
C PRO A 522 5.80 14.62 -29.33
N GLN A 523 6.59 14.46 -28.27
CA GLN A 523 7.67 13.46 -28.20
C GLN A 523 7.16 12.13 -27.65
N ALA A 524 7.76 11.03 -28.12
CA ALA A 524 7.48 9.70 -27.60
C ALA A 524 7.92 9.57 -26.14
N LEU A 525 7.09 8.94 -25.31
CA LEU A 525 7.41 8.63 -23.93
C LEU A 525 8.38 7.44 -23.90
N THR A 526 9.66 7.69 -23.57
CA THR A 526 10.67 6.62 -23.50
C THR A 526 11.02 6.28 -22.06
N ILE A 527 10.81 5.02 -21.67
CA ILE A 527 11.07 4.50 -20.33
C ILE A 527 12.04 3.32 -20.41
N ASN A 528 13.16 3.41 -19.69
CA ASN A 528 14.09 2.33 -19.43
C ASN A 528 13.87 1.76 -18.02
N GLY A 529 14.23 0.51 -17.84
CA GLY A 529 14.21 -0.20 -16.56
C GLY A 529 15.54 -0.19 -15.82
N GLY A 530 15.56 -0.90 -14.69
CA GLY A 530 16.76 -1.12 -13.89
C GLY A 530 17.76 -2.04 -14.58
N ALA A 531 19.04 -1.91 -14.22
CA ALA A 531 20.11 -2.79 -14.71
C ALA A 531 20.20 -4.11 -13.93
N GLY A 532 20.86 -5.12 -14.50
CA GLY A 532 21.13 -6.39 -13.82
C GLY A 532 19.84 -7.16 -13.49
N SER A 533 19.63 -7.46 -12.20
CA SER A 533 18.40 -8.11 -11.70
C SER A 533 17.37 -7.14 -11.14
N THR A 534 17.65 -5.84 -11.10
CA THR A 534 16.77 -4.83 -10.53
C THR A 534 15.67 -4.47 -11.53
N PHE A 535 14.43 -4.49 -11.08
CA PHE A 535 13.27 -4.06 -11.85
C PHE A 535 12.77 -2.71 -11.35
N GLY A 536 12.57 -1.76 -12.27
CA GLY A 536 11.74 -0.60 -11.99
C GLY A 536 10.27 -0.94 -12.13
N THR A 537 9.42 -0.41 -11.26
CA THR A 537 7.98 -0.67 -11.27
C THR A 537 7.21 0.53 -11.78
N LEU A 538 6.31 0.30 -12.74
CA LEU A 538 5.27 1.21 -13.18
C LEU A 538 3.94 0.65 -12.66
N THR A 539 3.24 1.41 -11.82
CA THR A 539 2.00 0.97 -11.21
C THR A 539 1.09 2.16 -10.89
N GLY A 540 -0.20 1.90 -10.70
CA GLY A 540 -1.14 2.86 -10.14
C GLY A 540 -0.84 3.18 -8.67
N PHE A 541 -1.50 4.22 -8.16
CA PHE A 541 -1.34 4.65 -6.77
C PHE A 541 -1.68 3.50 -5.80
N GLY A 542 -0.85 3.32 -4.76
CA GLY A 542 -1.01 2.23 -3.80
C GLY A 542 -0.75 0.82 -4.35
N GLY A 543 -0.12 0.67 -5.52
CA GLY A 543 0.15 -0.63 -6.15
C GLY A 543 -1.01 -1.22 -6.96
N THR A 544 -2.07 -0.43 -7.16
CA THR A 544 -3.19 -0.78 -8.05
C THR A 544 -2.75 -0.75 -9.51
N ILE A 545 -3.56 -1.29 -10.43
CA ILE A 545 -3.31 -1.13 -11.87
C ILE A 545 -3.60 0.31 -12.26
N GLY A 546 -2.61 1.06 -12.74
CA GLY A 546 -2.78 2.45 -13.17
C GLY A 546 -2.87 2.58 -14.69
N THR A 547 -2.52 3.75 -15.20
CA THR A 547 -2.60 4.06 -16.63
C THR A 547 -1.40 4.86 -17.14
N ILE A 548 -0.97 4.54 -18.35
CA ILE A 548 -0.02 5.32 -19.16
C ILE A 548 -0.77 5.84 -20.38
N THR A 549 -0.90 7.15 -20.49
CA THR A 549 -1.51 7.81 -21.64
C THR A 549 -0.45 8.61 -22.40
N SER A 550 -0.43 8.49 -23.73
CA SER A 550 0.49 9.23 -24.60
C SER A 550 -0.28 9.72 -25.81
N SER A 551 -0.78 10.96 -25.76
CA SER A 551 -1.70 11.48 -26.78
C SER A 551 -0.98 11.79 -28.09
N GLY A 552 -1.23 10.99 -29.13
CA GLY A 552 -0.71 11.23 -30.47
C GLY A 552 0.75 10.81 -30.71
N THR A 553 1.36 10.06 -29.79
CA THR A 553 2.76 9.60 -29.88
C THR A 553 2.95 8.20 -29.29
N ASN A 554 4.13 7.62 -29.51
CA ASN A 554 4.45 6.25 -29.11
C ASN A 554 4.90 6.17 -27.64
N VAL A 555 4.67 5.02 -27.02
CA VAL A 555 5.32 4.62 -25.77
C VAL A 555 6.44 3.65 -26.11
N VAL A 556 7.66 3.96 -25.69
CA VAL A 556 8.86 3.17 -25.98
C VAL A 556 9.45 2.64 -24.69
N PHE A 557 9.50 1.31 -24.56
CA PHE A 557 10.29 0.63 -23.55
C PHE A 557 11.68 0.33 -24.13
N GLY A 558 12.69 1.07 -23.67
CA GLY A 558 13.99 1.14 -24.32
C GLY A 558 14.91 -0.03 -23.97
N SER A 559 15.35 -0.09 -22.72
CA SER A 559 16.29 -1.09 -22.19
C SER A 559 16.04 -1.38 -20.71
N GLY A 560 16.77 -2.33 -20.11
CA GLY A 560 16.67 -2.65 -18.68
C GLY A 560 15.41 -3.43 -18.30
N ASN A 561 15.19 -3.66 -17.01
CA ASN A 561 14.06 -4.45 -16.52
C ASN A 561 12.96 -3.58 -15.92
N LEU A 562 11.72 -3.77 -16.39
CA LEU A 562 10.53 -3.05 -15.94
C LEU A 562 9.42 -4.03 -15.54
N VAL A 563 8.75 -3.78 -14.43
CA VAL A 563 7.44 -4.35 -14.15
C VAL A 563 6.39 -3.35 -14.64
N LEU A 564 5.56 -3.77 -15.58
CA LEU A 564 4.43 -3.02 -16.07
C LEU A 564 3.16 -3.50 -15.36
N ASN A 565 2.59 -2.61 -14.55
CA ASN A 565 1.30 -2.79 -13.89
C ASN A 565 0.35 -1.63 -14.24
N ASP A 566 0.48 -1.07 -15.43
CA ASP A 566 -0.37 0.02 -15.92
C ASP A 566 -0.95 -0.33 -17.29
N ASN A 567 -2.23 -0.03 -17.49
CA ASN A 567 -2.84 -0.09 -18.82
C ASN A 567 -2.29 1.05 -19.69
N ILE A 568 -2.15 0.85 -21.01
CA ILE A 568 -1.60 1.84 -21.92
C ILE A 568 -2.68 2.30 -22.93
N GLY A 569 -2.85 3.61 -23.09
CA GLY A 569 -3.72 4.24 -24.10
C GLY A 569 -4.90 4.98 -23.51
N ALA A 570 -5.94 4.28 -23.04
CA ALA A 570 -7.13 4.90 -22.44
C ALA A 570 -7.16 4.76 -20.91
N ALA A 571 -7.67 5.81 -20.25
CA ALA A 571 -8.09 5.71 -18.86
C ALA A 571 -9.33 4.80 -18.77
N PRO A 572 -9.42 3.87 -17.80
CA PRO A 572 -10.71 3.26 -17.48
C PRO A 572 -11.64 4.40 -17.07
N THR A 573 -12.85 4.41 -17.62
CA THR A 573 -13.87 5.43 -17.41
C THR A 573 -14.45 5.38 -15.99
N ASN A 574 -13.61 5.60 -14.98
CA ASN A 574 -14.02 5.91 -13.60
C ASN A 574 -12.93 6.64 -12.77
N ILE A 575 -12.25 7.62 -13.37
CA ILE A 575 -11.54 8.65 -12.59
C ILE A 575 -12.38 9.92 -12.68
N LEU A 576 -12.90 10.37 -11.55
CA LEU A 576 -13.66 11.60 -11.36
C LEU A 576 -12.97 12.79 -12.06
N SER A 577 -13.46 13.15 -13.24
CA SER A 577 -13.07 14.35 -13.98
C SER A 577 -13.48 15.61 -13.21
N VAL A 578 -12.51 16.42 -12.80
CA VAL A 578 -12.74 17.80 -12.34
C VAL A 578 -11.69 18.72 -12.98
N GLY A 579 -12.03 19.38 -14.08
CA GLY A 579 -11.15 20.30 -14.85
C GLY A 579 -11.42 20.15 -16.35
N PRO A 580 -11.32 21.22 -17.17
CA PRO A 580 -11.92 21.26 -18.50
C PRO A 580 -11.47 20.03 -19.29
N ALA A 581 -12.45 19.34 -19.87
CA ALA A 581 -12.24 18.16 -20.68
C ALA A 581 -11.26 18.50 -21.81
N VAL A 582 -9.97 18.26 -21.57
CA VAL A 582 -9.12 17.79 -22.65
C VAL A 582 -9.75 16.44 -22.97
N ALA A 583 -10.38 16.36 -24.14
CA ALA A 583 -10.99 15.12 -24.62
C ALA A 583 -10.04 13.96 -24.28
N ALA A 584 -10.54 12.92 -23.59
CA ALA A 584 -9.78 11.70 -23.40
C ALA A 584 -9.17 11.37 -24.77
N PRO A 585 -7.84 11.25 -24.92
CA PRO A 585 -7.25 10.99 -26.22
C PRO A 585 -7.83 9.69 -26.77
N THR A 586 -8.81 9.80 -27.66
CA THR A 586 -9.36 8.69 -28.42
C THR A 586 -8.36 8.43 -29.53
N GLY A 587 -7.34 7.63 -29.25
CA GLY A 587 -6.29 7.31 -30.20
C GLY A 587 -5.60 6.01 -29.84
N GLN A 588 -5.44 5.13 -30.82
CA GLN A 588 -4.59 3.94 -30.69
C GLN A 588 -3.15 4.38 -30.46
N VAL A 589 -2.49 3.84 -29.43
CA VAL A 589 -1.07 4.10 -29.12
C VAL A 589 -0.22 2.98 -29.70
N ALA A 590 0.89 3.30 -30.37
CA ALA A 590 1.90 2.30 -30.71
C ALA A 590 2.87 2.15 -29.53
N VAL A 591 2.87 0.96 -28.94
CA VAL A 591 3.78 0.58 -27.86
C VAL A 591 4.93 -0.22 -28.47
N SER A 592 6.17 0.15 -28.17
CA SER A 592 7.36 -0.51 -28.71
C SER A 592 8.29 -0.97 -27.60
N ASN A 593 8.57 -2.27 -27.51
CA ASN A 593 9.65 -2.81 -26.69
C ASN A 593 10.91 -3.00 -27.54
N THR A 594 11.82 -2.04 -27.47
CA THR A 594 13.04 -1.99 -28.31
C THR A 594 14.24 -2.71 -27.71
N GLY A 595 14.16 -3.17 -26.46
CA GLY A 595 15.28 -3.81 -25.77
C GLY A 595 15.12 -4.01 -24.27
N ALA A 596 13.93 -3.75 -23.70
CA ALA A 596 13.66 -3.94 -22.29
C ALA A 596 13.17 -5.38 -21.98
N VAL A 597 13.40 -5.83 -20.76
CA VAL A 597 12.65 -6.92 -20.15
C VAL A 597 11.40 -6.33 -19.53
N LEU A 598 10.28 -6.45 -20.24
CA LEU A 598 8.97 -5.97 -19.81
C LEU A 598 8.25 -7.11 -19.10
N GLN A 599 8.30 -7.12 -17.77
CA GLN A 599 7.58 -8.06 -16.95
C GLN A 599 6.14 -7.62 -16.71
N VAL A 600 5.21 -8.54 -16.94
CA VAL A 600 3.78 -8.35 -16.71
C VAL A 600 3.31 -9.46 -15.77
N ASN A 601 2.62 -9.08 -14.69
CA ASN A 601 2.15 -10.03 -13.67
C ASN A 601 0.61 -10.16 -13.63
N ASN A 602 -0.08 -9.21 -14.25
CA ASN A 602 -1.54 -9.10 -14.31
C ASN A 602 -2.00 -9.00 -15.77
N ALA A 603 -3.31 -9.02 -15.99
CA ALA A 603 -3.86 -8.66 -17.30
C ALA A 603 -3.68 -7.15 -17.54
N ILE A 604 -2.89 -6.78 -18.55
CA ILE A 604 -2.61 -5.39 -18.90
C ILE A 604 -3.15 -5.09 -20.29
N ASN A 605 -3.97 -4.04 -20.38
CA ASN A 605 -4.58 -3.60 -21.63
C ASN A 605 -3.68 -2.60 -22.36
N ILE A 606 -3.53 -2.79 -23.67
CA ILE A 606 -2.91 -1.85 -24.59
C ILE A 606 -3.94 -1.48 -25.65
N LEU A 607 -4.43 -0.24 -25.59
CA LEU A 607 -5.30 0.32 -26.62
C LEU A 607 -4.45 0.84 -27.79
N GLY A 608 -4.18 -0.04 -28.73
CA GLY A 608 -3.42 0.25 -29.95
C GLY A 608 -2.62 -0.96 -30.41
N THR A 609 -1.35 -0.76 -30.77
CA THR A 609 -0.46 -1.83 -31.26
C THR A 609 0.68 -2.08 -30.29
N TYR A 610 1.21 -3.30 -30.27
CA TYR A 610 2.42 -3.65 -29.52
C TYR A 610 3.45 -4.27 -30.45
N ASN A 611 4.64 -3.67 -30.50
CA ASN A 611 5.76 -4.12 -31.32
C ASN A 611 6.93 -4.49 -30.41
N GLN A 612 7.52 -5.66 -30.58
CA GLN A 612 8.72 -6.07 -29.86
C GLN A 612 9.86 -6.34 -30.85
N SER A 613 11.00 -5.69 -30.62
CA SER A 613 12.23 -5.94 -31.39
C SER A 613 12.92 -7.24 -30.98
N ALA A 614 13.89 -7.71 -31.76
CA ALA A 614 14.67 -8.93 -31.44
C ALA A 614 15.44 -8.84 -30.10
N ALA A 615 15.76 -7.63 -29.63
CA ALA A 615 16.41 -7.40 -28.35
C ALA A 615 15.42 -7.34 -27.17
N GLY A 616 14.12 -7.14 -27.43
CA GLY A 616 13.09 -7.05 -26.40
C GLY A 616 12.74 -8.41 -25.81
N THR A 617 12.35 -8.41 -24.53
CA THR A 617 11.81 -9.57 -23.83
C THR A 617 10.45 -9.25 -23.22
N LEU A 618 9.43 -10.04 -23.52
CA LEU A 618 8.18 -10.07 -22.78
C LEU A 618 8.31 -11.13 -21.69
N GLN A 619 8.27 -10.71 -20.42
CA GLN A 619 8.38 -11.63 -19.29
C GLN A 619 7.03 -11.78 -18.59
N ILE A 620 6.58 -13.01 -18.40
CA ILE A 620 5.30 -13.32 -17.76
C ILE A 620 5.57 -13.77 -16.34
N GLY A 621 5.12 -12.96 -15.38
CA GLY A 621 5.09 -13.35 -13.97
C GLY A 621 3.98 -14.35 -13.71
N VAL A 622 4.29 -15.44 -13.02
CA VAL A 622 3.32 -16.46 -12.59
C VAL A 622 3.34 -16.57 -11.07
N ASN A 623 2.17 -16.45 -10.43
CA ASN A 623 1.98 -16.57 -9.00
C ASN A 623 1.53 -17.98 -8.60
N THR A 624 1.73 -18.32 -7.32
CA THR A 624 1.15 -19.52 -6.72
C THR A 624 -0.38 -19.53 -6.90
N GLY A 625 -0.93 -20.65 -7.36
CA GLY A 625 -2.37 -20.77 -7.63
C GLY A 625 -2.85 -20.08 -8.90
N ALA A 626 -1.94 -19.76 -9.84
CA ALA A 626 -2.33 -19.26 -11.16
C ALA A 626 -3.30 -20.22 -11.85
N ILE A 627 -4.38 -19.64 -12.39
CA ILE A 627 -5.43 -20.31 -13.16
C ILE A 627 -5.21 -19.93 -14.61
N ALA A 628 -4.89 -20.92 -15.47
CA ALA A 628 -4.58 -20.72 -16.89
C ALA A 628 -5.54 -21.57 -17.74
N ASN A 629 -6.75 -21.04 -17.91
CA ASN A 629 -7.87 -21.66 -18.60
C ASN A 629 -7.97 -21.21 -20.07
N GLY A 630 -7.15 -20.25 -20.48
CA GLY A 630 -7.11 -19.66 -21.82
C GLY A 630 -8.17 -18.59 -22.08
N ALA A 631 -9.18 -18.49 -21.21
CA ALA A 631 -10.25 -17.50 -21.31
C ALA A 631 -9.89 -16.21 -20.54
N LEU A 632 -10.02 -15.06 -21.21
CA LEU A 632 -9.74 -13.72 -20.68
C LEU A 632 -10.36 -13.45 -19.29
N THR A 633 -11.58 -13.92 -19.03
CA THR A 633 -12.30 -13.67 -17.77
C THR A 633 -11.98 -14.70 -16.67
N GLY A 634 -11.41 -15.85 -17.03
CA GLY A 634 -11.08 -16.94 -16.12
C GLY A 634 -9.61 -17.00 -15.71
N ASP A 635 -8.71 -16.51 -16.57
CA ASP A 635 -7.27 -16.49 -16.32
C ASP A 635 -6.90 -15.52 -15.20
N ARG A 636 -6.20 -15.99 -14.17
CA ARG A 636 -5.77 -15.17 -13.02
C ARG A 636 -4.43 -15.65 -12.46
N GLY A 637 -3.72 -14.75 -11.78
CA GLY A 637 -2.46 -15.08 -11.11
C GLY A 637 -1.26 -15.20 -12.05
N TYR A 638 -1.39 -14.82 -13.32
CA TYR A 638 -0.25 -14.66 -14.22
C TYR A 638 -0.45 -13.47 -15.18
N GLY A 639 0.64 -13.02 -15.81
CA GLY A 639 0.62 -11.91 -16.76
C GLY A 639 0.02 -12.23 -18.12
N ARG A 640 -0.79 -11.33 -18.66
CA ARG A 640 -1.31 -11.38 -20.04
C ARG A 640 -1.35 -9.97 -20.62
N LEU A 641 -0.88 -9.80 -21.86
CA LEU A 641 -1.10 -8.58 -22.63
C LEU A 641 -2.38 -8.70 -23.44
N ILE A 642 -3.27 -7.74 -23.30
CA ILE A 642 -4.54 -7.64 -24.04
C ILE A 642 -4.44 -6.42 -24.94
N VAL A 643 -4.27 -6.65 -26.24
CA VAL A 643 -3.98 -5.60 -27.22
C VAL A 643 -5.19 -5.42 -28.14
N SER A 644 -5.69 -4.20 -28.27
CA SER A 644 -6.88 -3.94 -29.10
C SER A 644 -6.60 -4.05 -30.61
N GLY A 645 -5.36 -3.77 -31.02
CA GLY A 645 -4.89 -3.84 -32.40
C GLY A 645 -3.90 -4.98 -32.62
N ALA A 646 -3.01 -4.79 -33.60
CA ALA A 646 -2.02 -5.80 -33.99
C ALA A 646 -0.86 -5.91 -33.00
N VAL A 647 -0.33 -7.13 -32.87
CA VAL A 647 0.93 -7.41 -32.17
C VAL A 647 1.97 -7.92 -33.16
N ASN A 648 3.15 -7.32 -33.17
CA ASN A 648 4.28 -7.76 -33.98
C ASN A 648 5.49 -8.08 -33.10
N LEU A 649 5.84 -9.36 -32.97
CA LEU A 649 7.04 -9.79 -32.26
C LEU A 649 8.10 -10.15 -33.31
N ALA A 650 9.22 -9.43 -33.35
CA ALA A 650 10.28 -9.71 -34.31
C ALA A 650 10.87 -11.12 -34.10
N ALA A 651 11.29 -11.76 -35.19
CA ALA A 651 11.99 -13.04 -35.15
C ALA A 651 13.23 -12.94 -34.22
N GLY A 652 13.43 -13.97 -33.40
CA GLY A 652 14.51 -13.99 -32.40
C GLY A 652 14.26 -13.13 -31.14
N SER A 653 13.12 -12.43 -31.02
CA SER A 653 12.75 -11.78 -29.74
C SER A 653 12.45 -12.81 -28.65
N ALA A 654 12.53 -12.40 -27.39
CA ALA A 654 12.38 -13.32 -26.27
C ALA A 654 10.99 -13.24 -25.62
N VAL A 655 10.50 -14.39 -25.20
CA VAL A 655 9.34 -14.55 -24.32
C VAL A 655 9.80 -15.40 -23.15
N SER A 656 9.69 -14.89 -21.94
CA SER A 656 10.17 -15.60 -20.75
C SER A 656 9.10 -15.70 -19.68
N PHE A 657 9.21 -16.70 -18.83
CA PHE A 657 8.39 -16.85 -17.64
C PHE A 657 9.25 -16.63 -16.40
N ALA A 658 8.67 -16.03 -15.38
CA ALA A 658 9.30 -15.86 -14.08
C ALA A 658 8.30 -16.17 -12.97
N GLN A 659 8.75 -16.87 -11.94
CA GLN A 659 7.96 -17.03 -10.72
C GLN A 659 7.92 -15.69 -9.97
N VAL A 660 6.73 -15.18 -9.67
CA VAL A 660 6.53 -14.02 -8.77
C VAL A 660 6.53 -14.50 -7.32
N ASN A 661 5.89 -15.66 -7.09
CA ASN A 661 5.94 -16.47 -5.88
C ASN A 661 6.23 -17.92 -6.29
N PRO A 662 6.67 -18.82 -5.38
CA PRO A 662 6.99 -20.20 -5.73
C PRO A 662 5.89 -20.87 -6.57
N TYR A 663 6.24 -21.26 -7.79
CA TYR A 663 5.34 -21.86 -8.76
C TYR A 663 6.04 -23.01 -9.50
N PRO A 664 5.49 -24.24 -9.48
CA PRO A 664 6.09 -25.40 -10.13
C PRO A 664 5.73 -25.44 -11.63
N PHE A 665 6.65 -24.98 -12.48
CA PHE A 665 6.51 -25.16 -13.92
C PHE A 665 6.70 -26.64 -14.30
N ALA A 666 5.77 -27.20 -15.08
CA ALA A 666 5.75 -28.60 -15.49
C ALA A 666 5.47 -28.75 -16.99
N ALA A 667 6.01 -29.82 -17.59
CA ALA A 667 5.71 -30.19 -18.97
C ALA A 667 4.20 -30.34 -19.20
N GLY A 668 3.70 -29.86 -20.33
CA GLY A 668 2.30 -29.86 -20.72
C GLY A 668 1.53 -28.58 -20.36
N GLN A 669 2.02 -27.75 -19.41
CA GLN A 669 1.32 -26.52 -19.02
C GLN A 669 1.21 -25.53 -20.18
N ARG A 670 0.02 -24.96 -20.37
CA ARG A 670 -0.28 -24.00 -21.44
C ARG A 670 -0.78 -22.66 -20.88
N TYR A 671 -0.26 -21.56 -21.41
CA TYR A 671 -0.63 -20.19 -21.02
C TYR A 671 -0.95 -19.34 -22.24
N VAL A 672 -2.04 -18.59 -22.19
CA VAL A 672 -2.31 -17.52 -23.16
C VAL A 672 -1.71 -16.23 -22.63
N ILE A 673 -0.63 -15.77 -23.25
CA ILE A 673 0.19 -14.65 -22.74
C ILE A 673 -0.03 -13.34 -23.49
N VAL A 674 -0.52 -13.42 -24.72
CA VAL A 674 -0.92 -12.27 -25.54
C VAL A 674 -2.23 -12.60 -26.20
N ASP A 675 -3.16 -11.64 -26.16
CA ASP A 675 -4.42 -11.62 -26.90
C ASP A 675 -4.45 -10.34 -27.74
N ALA A 676 -4.62 -10.47 -29.05
CA ALA A 676 -4.53 -9.37 -30.00
C ALA A 676 -5.64 -9.42 -31.05
N SER A 677 -5.79 -8.36 -31.84
CA SER A 677 -6.60 -8.43 -33.07
C SER A 677 -6.01 -9.48 -34.02
N SER A 678 -6.86 -10.29 -34.66
CA SER A 678 -6.36 -11.23 -35.69
C SER A 678 -5.85 -10.52 -36.94
N THR A 679 -6.22 -9.25 -37.16
CA THR A 679 -5.81 -8.48 -38.32
C THR A 679 -4.44 -7.86 -38.10
N GLY A 680 -3.46 -8.26 -38.92
CA GLY A 680 -2.11 -7.68 -38.92
C GLY A 680 -1.19 -8.16 -37.79
N THR A 681 -1.64 -9.09 -36.94
CA THR A 681 -0.80 -9.69 -35.88
C THR A 681 0.15 -10.74 -36.46
N ASN A 682 1.42 -10.65 -36.07
CA ASN A 682 2.46 -11.63 -36.38
C ASN A 682 3.35 -11.87 -35.15
N TYR A 683 3.23 -13.05 -34.55
CA TYR A 683 4.04 -13.44 -33.41
C TYR A 683 5.41 -14.01 -33.78
N ASN A 684 5.62 -14.49 -35.01
CA ASN A 684 6.80 -15.26 -35.41
C ASN A 684 7.13 -16.40 -34.41
N GLU A 685 6.10 -17.06 -33.87
CA GLU A 685 6.14 -17.97 -32.72
C GLU A 685 7.15 -19.12 -32.87
N GLY A 686 7.38 -19.60 -34.09
CA GLY A 686 8.38 -20.65 -34.38
C GLY A 686 9.84 -20.18 -34.28
N THR A 687 10.08 -18.87 -34.19
CA THR A 687 11.43 -18.26 -34.17
C THR A 687 11.71 -17.45 -32.91
N LEU A 688 10.74 -17.38 -31.99
CA LEU A 688 10.92 -16.70 -30.70
C LEU A 688 11.82 -17.53 -29.78
N ARG A 689 12.53 -16.85 -28.88
CA ARG A 689 13.34 -17.48 -27.83
C ARG A 689 12.54 -17.60 -26.56
N TYR A 690 12.11 -18.81 -26.24
CA TYR A 690 11.37 -19.08 -25.01
C TYR A 690 12.27 -19.54 -23.86
N SER A 691 11.97 -19.13 -22.64
CA SER A 691 12.69 -19.58 -21.45
C SER A 691 11.85 -19.44 -20.17
N ILE A 692 12.22 -20.17 -19.12
CA ILE A 692 11.74 -19.93 -17.75
C ILE A 692 12.96 -19.54 -16.91
N ARG A 693 12.90 -18.38 -16.26
CA ARG A 693 14.01 -17.87 -15.44
C ARG A 693 14.27 -18.81 -14.25
N GLY A 694 15.51 -19.31 -14.13
CA GLY A 694 15.92 -20.24 -13.07
C GLY A 694 15.68 -21.73 -13.38
N TYR A 695 15.28 -22.05 -14.61
CA TYR A 695 15.01 -23.40 -15.07
C TYR A 695 15.82 -23.71 -16.34
N ASN A 696 16.23 -24.97 -16.48
CA ASN A 696 16.55 -25.53 -17.78
C ASN A 696 15.21 -25.95 -18.43
N SER A 697 14.79 -25.23 -19.48
CA SER A 697 13.43 -25.32 -19.99
C SER A 697 13.36 -25.34 -21.50
N VAL A 698 12.40 -26.09 -22.04
CA VAL A 698 12.00 -26.04 -23.45
C VAL A 698 10.53 -25.63 -23.49
N LEU A 699 10.20 -24.60 -24.26
CA LEU A 699 8.82 -24.15 -24.47
C LEU A 699 8.59 -23.92 -25.96
N THR A 700 7.35 -24.02 -26.39
CA THR A 700 6.91 -23.76 -27.76
C THR A 700 5.77 -22.76 -27.76
N GLY A 701 5.71 -21.90 -28.77
CA GLY A 701 4.57 -21.02 -29.02
C GLY A 701 3.68 -21.56 -30.12
N ALA A 702 2.40 -21.25 -30.03
CA ALA A 702 1.42 -21.45 -31.08
C ALA A 702 0.53 -20.21 -31.20
N ASN A 703 0.27 -19.79 -32.44
CA ASN A 703 -0.76 -18.80 -32.74
C ASN A 703 -2.12 -19.51 -32.86
N VAL A 704 -3.09 -19.09 -32.05
CA VAL A 704 -4.46 -19.61 -32.11
C VAL A 704 -5.41 -18.47 -32.41
N THR A 705 -6.14 -18.57 -33.53
CA THR A 705 -7.10 -17.55 -33.94
C THR A 705 -8.53 -18.00 -33.71
N ALA A 706 -9.34 -17.18 -33.03
CA ALA A 706 -10.77 -17.41 -32.84
C ALA A 706 -11.52 -16.06 -32.70
N ASN A 707 -12.73 -15.96 -33.23
CA ASN A 707 -13.64 -14.80 -33.07
C ASN A 707 -13.01 -13.42 -33.40
N GLY A 708 -12.13 -13.35 -34.42
CA GLY A 708 -11.45 -12.11 -34.80
C GLY A 708 -10.31 -11.68 -33.88
N ARG A 709 -9.92 -12.54 -32.92
CA ARG A 709 -8.74 -12.39 -32.06
C ARG A 709 -7.68 -13.44 -32.38
N SER A 710 -6.44 -13.15 -32.03
CA SER A 710 -5.27 -14.02 -32.19
C SER A 710 -4.56 -14.10 -30.85
N ASP A 711 -4.47 -15.30 -30.29
CA ASP A 711 -3.83 -15.60 -29.03
C ASP A 711 -2.44 -16.21 -29.26
N LEU A 712 -1.44 -15.74 -28.52
CA LEU A 712 -0.15 -16.42 -28.40
C LEU A 712 -0.21 -17.38 -27.20
N VAL A 713 -0.28 -18.68 -27.50
CA VAL A 713 -0.29 -19.75 -26.52
C VAL A 713 1.13 -20.28 -26.36
N VAL A 714 1.67 -20.27 -25.14
CA VAL A 714 2.97 -20.88 -24.83
C VAL A 714 2.77 -22.16 -24.06
N THR A 715 3.38 -23.23 -24.55
CA THR A 715 3.37 -24.57 -23.95
C THR A 715 4.72 -24.87 -23.34
N VAL A 716 4.75 -25.28 -22.08
CA VAL A 716 5.95 -25.81 -21.43
C VAL A 716 6.16 -27.24 -21.92
N VAL A 717 7.23 -27.51 -22.66
CA VAL A 717 7.57 -28.87 -23.13
C VAL A 717 8.38 -29.61 -22.09
N SER A 718 9.33 -28.91 -21.44
CA SER A 718 10.06 -29.42 -20.28
C SER A 718 10.50 -28.25 -19.39
N ALA A 719 10.59 -28.50 -18.09
CA ALA A 719 11.08 -27.53 -17.12
C ALA A 719 11.75 -28.29 -15.96
N ALA A 720 13.05 -28.07 -15.77
CA ALA A 720 13.81 -28.58 -14.65
C ALA A 720 14.47 -27.42 -13.89
N LEU A 721 14.21 -27.32 -12.58
CA LEU A 721 14.85 -26.32 -11.71
C LEU A 721 16.37 -26.46 -11.79
N ILE A 722 17.07 -25.35 -11.97
CA ILE A 722 18.54 -25.32 -11.90
C ILE A 722 18.92 -25.40 -10.41
N PRO A 723 19.60 -26.48 -9.93
CA PRO A 723 19.96 -26.60 -8.52
C PRO A 723 20.95 -25.50 -8.12
N THR A 724 20.63 -24.70 -7.11
CA THR A 724 21.57 -23.69 -6.57
C THR A 724 22.65 -24.39 -5.74
N THR A 725 23.80 -24.71 -6.34
CA THR A 725 24.96 -25.22 -5.59
C THR A 725 26.25 -24.49 -5.95
N SER A 726 27.05 -24.22 -4.91
CA SER A 726 28.47 -23.85 -4.92
C SER A 726 29.29 -24.79 -5.82
N PRO A 727 30.41 -24.36 -6.47
CA PRO A 727 30.94 -25.04 -7.63
C PRO A 727 31.69 -26.33 -7.26
N SER A 728 31.47 -27.38 -8.04
CA SER A 728 32.33 -28.57 -8.14
C SER A 728 32.25 -29.12 -9.58
N PRO A 729 33.33 -29.71 -10.13
CA PRO A 729 33.63 -29.63 -11.55
C PRO A 729 32.81 -30.56 -12.44
N ALA A 730 32.74 -30.13 -13.70
CA ALA A 730 31.94 -30.68 -14.79
C ALA A 730 32.09 -32.19 -15.03
N PRO A 731 30.99 -32.91 -15.31
CA PRO A 731 31.03 -34.17 -16.04
C PRO A 731 31.03 -33.93 -17.57
N ALA A 732 31.63 -34.90 -18.27
CA ALA A 732 31.82 -34.98 -19.72
C ALA A 732 30.51 -34.96 -20.55
N PRO A 733 30.59 -34.72 -21.88
CA PRO A 733 29.40 -34.55 -22.72
C PRO A 733 28.64 -35.87 -22.87
N ALA A 734 27.34 -35.85 -22.57
CA ALA A 734 26.44 -36.96 -22.79
C ALA A 734 25.90 -36.97 -24.24
N PRO A 735 25.53 -38.15 -24.79
CA PRO A 735 25.05 -38.30 -26.17
C PRO A 735 23.68 -37.64 -26.39
N ALA A 736 23.34 -37.43 -27.66
CA ALA A 736 22.08 -36.82 -28.11
C ALA A 736 20.83 -37.48 -27.49
N PRO A 737 19.78 -36.70 -27.14
CA PRO A 737 18.61 -37.24 -26.46
C PRO A 737 17.77 -38.09 -27.41
N ALA A 738 17.40 -39.27 -26.96
CA ALA A 738 16.27 -40.01 -27.50
C ALA A 738 14.95 -39.22 -27.26
N PRO A 739 13.90 -39.42 -28.07
CA PRO A 739 12.60 -38.78 -27.86
C PRO A 739 12.10 -39.09 -26.45
N ALA A 740 11.80 -38.05 -25.68
CA ALA A 740 11.27 -38.19 -24.33
C ALA A 740 9.93 -38.95 -24.39
N PRO A 741 9.74 -40.03 -23.60
CA PRO A 741 8.45 -40.65 -23.41
C PRO A 741 7.44 -39.59 -22.92
N ALA A 742 6.18 -39.71 -23.37
CA ALA A 742 5.11 -38.84 -22.89
C ALA A 742 5.07 -38.85 -21.34
N PRO A 743 4.93 -37.69 -20.69
CA PRO A 743 5.00 -37.58 -19.24
C PRO A 743 3.82 -38.34 -18.60
N THR A 744 4.08 -39.53 -18.09
CA THR A 744 3.11 -40.32 -17.33
C THR A 744 3.11 -39.87 -15.87
N PRO A 745 1.93 -39.66 -15.26
CA PRO A 745 1.85 -39.33 -13.85
C PRO A 745 2.44 -40.40 -12.94
N PRO A 746 3.11 -40.03 -11.82
CA PRO A 746 3.77 -40.96 -10.90
C PRO A 746 2.79 -41.79 -10.06
N ALA A 747 1.51 -41.82 -10.44
CA ALA A 747 0.50 -42.65 -9.80
C ALA A 747 0.89 -44.13 -9.92
N THR A 748 0.75 -44.87 -8.83
CA THR A 748 1.07 -46.30 -8.73
C THR A 748 -0.17 -47.17 -8.53
N VAL A 749 -1.33 -46.56 -8.26
CA VAL A 749 -2.62 -47.25 -8.09
C VAL A 749 -3.36 -47.33 -9.44
N PRO A 750 -3.86 -48.51 -9.87
CA PRO A 750 -4.44 -48.72 -11.21
C PRO A 750 -5.56 -47.77 -11.60
N ASN A 751 -6.55 -47.55 -10.72
CA ASN A 751 -7.64 -46.61 -11.01
C ASN A 751 -7.13 -45.16 -11.12
N ALA A 752 -6.16 -44.76 -10.28
CA ALA A 752 -5.57 -43.43 -10.34
C ALA A 752 -4.77 -43.23 -11.64
N GLN A 753 -4.00 -44.23 -12.06
CA GLN A 753 -3.30 -44.24 -13.34
C GLN A 753 -4.28 -44.13 -14.51
N ALA A 754 -5.36 -44.90 -14.52
CA ALA A 754 -6.34 -44.90 -15.60
C ALA A 754 -6.96 -43.51 -15.81
N ALA A 755 -7.45 -42.87 -14.73
CA ALA A 755 -8.07 -41.56 -14.81
C ALA A 755 -7.09 -40.46 -15.25
N LEU A 756 -5.87 -40.43 -14.68
CA LEU A 756 -4.87 -39.43 -15.02
C LEU A 756 -4.27 -39.65 -16.43
N THR A 757 -4.13 -40.91 -16.86
CA THR A 757 -3.68 -41.23 -18.22
C THR A 757 -4.74 -40.82 -19.24
N GLY A 758 -6.02 -41.08 -18.97
CA GLY A 758 -7.12 -40.56 -19.79
C GLY A 758 -7.07 -39.04 -19.90
N LEU A 759 -6.97 -38.33 -18.76
CA LEU A 759 -6.84 -36.87 -18.74
C LEU A 759 -5.62 -36.37 -19.53
N SER A 760 -4.47 -37.06 -19.44
CA SER A 760 -3.23 -36.68 -20.12
C SER A 760 -3.34 -36.69 -21.65
N GLN A 761 -4.35 -37.37 -22.22
CA GLN A 761 -4.60 -37.40 -23.65
C GLN A 761 -5.37 -36.17 -24.15
N TYR A 762 -5.79 -35.27 -23.26
CA TYR A 762 -6.51 -34.06 -23.64
C TYR A 762 -5.63 -33.08 -24.42
N THR A 763 -5.87 -32.95 -25.73
CA THR A 763 -5.15 -31.98 -26.59
C THR A 763 -5.88 -30.64 -26.75
N GLY A 764 -7.16 -30.56 -26.38
CA GLY A 764 -8.00 -29.38 -26.58
C GLY A 764 -7.61 -28.17 -25.73
N ILE A 765 -8.13 -26.99 -26.10
CA ILE A 765 -8.12 -25.75 -25.30
C ILE A 765 -9.51 -25.12 -25.19
N SER A 766 -10.52 -25.75 -25.80
CA SER A 766 -11.86 -25.19 -26.00
C SER A 766 -12.73 -25.25 -24.76
N ASP A 767 -12.42 -26.14 -23.81
CA ASP A 767 -13.09 -26.19 -22.51
C ASP A 767 -12.15 -25.64 -21.41
N PRO A 768 -12.43 -24.44 -20.88
CA PRO A 768 -11.59 -23.78 -19.89
C PRO A 768 -11.40 -24.59 -18.60
N GLY A 769 -12.42 -25.34 -18.19
CA GLY A 769 -12.39 -26.14 -16.95
C GLY A 769 -11.50 -27.37 -17.12
N LEU A 770 -11.65 -28.08 -18.23
CA LEU A 770 -10.86 -29.27 -18.51
C LEU A 770 -9.38 -28.93 -18.75
N LEU A 771 -9.09 -27.79 -19.38
CA LEU A 771 -7.70 -27.31 -19.52
C LEU A 771 -7.07 -26.98 -18.15
N ASN A 772 -7.82 -26.37 -17.23
CA ASN A 772 -7.36 -26.11 -15.87
C ASN A 772 -7.03 -27.41 -15.14
N LEU A 773 -7.95 -28.36 -15.20
CA LEU A 773 -7.79 -29.68 -14.58
C LEU A 773 -6.57 -30.41 -15.15
N TYR A 774 -6.40 -30.37 -16.48
CA TYR A 774 -5.23 -30.91 -17.16
C TYR A 774 -3.94 -30.27 -16.65
N ASN A 775 -3.85 -28.93 -16.64
CA ASN A 775 -2.67 -28.19 -16.20
C ASN A 775 -2.31 -28.51 -14.73
N ALA A 776 -3.30 -28.56 -13.85
CA ALA A 776 -3.12 -28.94 -12.45
C ALA A 776 -2.66 -30.40 -12.32
N SER A 777 -3.19 -31.31 -13.13
CA SER A 777 -2.79 -32.72 -13.12
C SER A 777 -1.35 -32.94 -13.58
N MET A 778 -0.87 -32.17 -14.55
CA MET A 778 0.52 -32.26 -15.02
C MET A 778 1.52 -31.80 -13.96
N ALA A 779 1.14 -30.84 -13.10
CA ALA A 779 1.97 -30.40 -11.98
C ALA A 779 2.17 -31.51 -10.91
N LEU A 780 1.29 -32.52 -10.87
CA LEU A 780 1.46 -33.67 -9.98
C LEU A 780 2.66 -34.55 -10.37
N ASN A 781 3.16 -34.46 -11.60
CA ASN A 781 4.33 -35.22 -12.05
C ASN A 781 5.63 -34.80 -11.36
N LEU A 782 5.62 -33.65 -10.70
CA LEU A 782 6.72 -33.13 -9.88
C LEU A 782 6.49 -33.39 -8.37
N GLY A 783 5.32 -33.92 -8.00
CA GLY A 783 4.94 -34.22 -6.63
C GLY A 783 5.27 -35.66 -6.20
N SER A 784 4.71 -36.10 -5.07
CA SER A 784 4.83 -37.49 -4.64
C SER A 784 3.83 -38.40 -5.36
N SER A 785 4.16 -39.69 -5.45
CA SER A 785 3.22 -40.72 -5.92
C SER A 785 1.91 -40.71 -5.14
N ASP A 786 1.93 -40.31 -3.86
CA ASP A 786 0.75 -40.25 -3.00
C ASP A 786 -0.21 -39.12 -3.42
N ALA A 787 0.33 -37.95 -3.77
CA ALA A 787 -0.48 -36.84 -4.29
C ALA A 787 -1.14 -37.20 -5.63
N ALA A 788 -0.39 -37.85 -6.53
CA ALA A 788 -0.91 -38.34 -7.79
C ALA A 788 -1.96 -39.46 -7.60
N ASN A 789 -1.71 -40.40 -6.67
CA ASN A 789 -2.67 -41.45 -6.33
C ASN A 789 -3.98 -40.88 -5.78
N ARG A 790 -3.91 -39.91 -4.86
CA ARG A 790 -5.08 -39.22 -4.31
C ARG A 790 -5.88 -38.50 -5.40
N ALA A 791 -5.22 -37.66 -6.20
CA ALA A 791 -5.87 -36.94 -7.28
C ALA A 791 -6.52 -37.88 -8.29
N GLY A 792 -5.80 -38.91 -8.74
CA GLY A 792 -6.33 -39.91 -9.66
C GLY A 792 -7.52 -40.69 -9.09
N LYS A 793 -7.49 -41.10 -7.81
CA LYS A 793 -8.64 -41.74 -7.14
C LYS A 793 -9.86 -40.82 -7.09
N GLN A 794 -9.68 -39.53 -6.79
CA GLN A 794 -10.77 -38.56 -6.79
C GLN A 794 -11.34 -38.28 -8.18
N LEU A 795 -10.53 -38.44 -9.24
CA LEU A 795 -10.95 -38.30 -10.65
C LEU A 795 -11.69 -39.53 -11.20
N ASN A 796 -11.76 -40.63 -10.45
CA ASN A 796 -12.60 -41.77 -10.84
C ASN A 796 -14.07 -41.50 -10.53
N PRO A 797 -15.02 -42.07 -11.30
CA PRO A 797 -16.42 -42.03 -10.92
C PRO A 797 -16.61 -42.65 -9.53
N VAL A 798 -17.66 -42.23 -8.81
CA VAL A 798 -18.00 -42.84 -7.52
C VAL A 798 -18.10 -44.35 -7.72
N SER A 799 -17.37 -45.13 -6.91
CA SER A 799 -17.21 -46.58 -7.15
C SER A 799 -18.58 -47.27 -7.24
N GLN A 800 -18.94 -47.73 -8.44
CA GLN A 800 -20.22 -48.40 -8.68
C GLN A 800 -20.35 -49.68 -7.83
N GLY A 801 -19.23 -50.26 -7.36
CA GLY A 801 -19.22 -51.40 -6.44
C GLY A 801 -19.69 -51.06 -5.02
N SER A 802 -19.28 -49.92 -4.45
CA SER A 802 -19.75 -49.47 -3.13
C SER A 802 -21.20 -49.00 -3.15
N THR A 803 -21.63 -48.34 -4.24
CA THR A 803 -23.03 -47.97 -4.43
C THR A 803 -23.92 -49.20 -4.67
N ALA A 804 -23.44 -50.19 -5.42
CA ALA A 804 -24.14 -51.46 -5.62
C ALA A 804 -24.34 -52.21 -4.30
N GLN A 805 -23.29 -52.43 -3.51
CA GLN A 805 -23.39 -53.16 -2.25
C GLN A 805 -24.32 -52.46 -1.24
N ALA A 806 -24.27 -51.14 -1.15
CA ALA A 806 -25.16 -50.39 -0.27
C ALA A 806 -26.62 -50.33 -0.77
N ALA A 807 -26.85 -50.43 -2.08
CA ALA A 807 -28.19 -50.55 -2.65
C ALA A 807 -28.78 -51.97 -2.49
N LEU A 808 -27.93 -53.00 -2.52
CA LEU A 808 -28.32 -54.40 -2.29
C LEU A 808 -28.67 -54.66 -0.81
N ALA A 809 -27.96 -54.05 0.15
CA ALA A 809 -28.10 -54.35 1.57
C ALA A 809 -29.54 -54.20 2.13
N PRO A 810 -30.26 -53.08 1.90
CA PRO A 810 -31.66 -52.94 2.32
C PRO A 810 -32.57 -53.99 1.68
N THR A 811 -32.32 -54.35 0.41
CA THR A 811 -33.11 -55.35 -0.30
C THR A 811 -32.88 -56.76 0.25
N LEU A 812 -31.64 -57.11 0.59
CA LEU A 812 -31.33 -58.39 1.24
C LEU A 812 -31.95 -58.46 2.64
N ASP A 813 -31.99 -57.35 3.37
CA ASP A 813 -32.73 -57.28 4.63
C ASP A 813 -34.23 -57.46 4.44
N VAL A 814 -34.85 -56.88 3.40
CA VAL A 814 -36.25 -57.17 3.05
C VAL A 814 -36.48 -58.67 2.82
N LEU A 815 -35.56 -59.39 2.15
CA LEU A 815 -35.67 -60.85 1.97
C LEU A 815 -35.55 -61.61 3.31
N ASN A 816 -34.63 -61.19 4.19
CA ASN A 816 -34.50 -61.75 5.55
C ASN A 816 -35.79 -61.54 6.36
N ILE A 817 -36.41 -60.37 6.21
CA ILE A 817 -37.67 -60.01 6.87
C ILE A 817 -38.81 -60.89 6.37
N ILE A 818 -38.90 -61.13 5.06
CA ILE A 818 -39.90 -62.03 4.46
C ILE A 818 -39.74 -63.46 4.99
N SER A 819 -38.51 -63.98 5.01
CA SER A 819 -38.20 -65.31 5.59
C SER A 819 -38.59 -65.37 7.08
N THR A 820 -38.20 -64.37 7.87
CA THR A 820 -38.55 -64.29 9.30
C THR A 820 -40.06 -64.20 9.50
N HIS A 821 -40.77 -63.43 8.65
CA HIS A 821 -42.22 -63.33 8.71
C HIS A 821 -42.87 -64.69 8.44
N ALA A 822 -42.46 -65.40 7.38
CA ALA A 822 -42.94 -66.75 7.05
C ALA A 822 -42.69 -67.74 8.20
N ASP A 823 -41.51 -67.67 8.84
CA ASP A 823 -41.20 -68.45 10.03
C ASP A 823 -42.09 -68.11 11.23
N SER A 824 -42.37 -66.82 11.41
CA SER A 824 -43.19 -66.31 12.50
C SER A 824 -44.65 -66.78 12.39
N VAL A 825 -45.16 -66.94 11.17
CA VAL A 825 -46.49 -67.49 10.88
C VAL A 825 -46.56 -68.93 11.33
N ARG A 826 -45.57 -69.74 10.93
CA ARG A 826 -45.51 -71.17 11.18
C ARG A 826 -45.45 -71.49 12.66
N LEU A 827 -44.71 -70.70 13.44
CA LEU A 827 -44.67 -70.84 14.90
C LEU A 827 -46.00 -70.49 15.57
N ALA A 828 -46.72 -69.47 15.08
CA ALA A 828 -48.05 -69.12 15.57
C ALA A 828 -49.10 -70.21 15.26
N GLN A 829 -48.92 -70.98 14.19
CA GLN A 829 -49.76 -72.14 13.85
C GLN A 829 -49.42 -73.38 14.69
N ALA A 830 -48.16 -73.55 15.12
CA ALA A 830 -47.71 -74.69 15.94
C ALA A 830 -48.05 -74.56 17.44
N GLY A 831 -48.16 -73.33 17.97
CA GLY A 831 -48.39 -73.03 19.40
C GLY A 831 -49.82 -73.18 19.93
N GLY A 832 -50.76 -73.73 19.14
CA GLY A 832 -52.06 -74.19 19.62
C GLY A 832 -53.20 -73.16 19.66
N LEU A 833 -54.13 -73.31 18.70
CA LEU A 833 -55.54 -73.47 19.03
C LEU A 833 -55.94 -74.88 18.60
N SER A 834 -55.99 -75.79 19.57
CA SER A 834 -56.69 -77.07 19.44
C SER A 834 -58.14 -76.82 19.06
N GLY A 835 -58.69 -77.69 18.21
CA GLY A 835 -60.03 -77.57 17.67
C GLY A 835 -61.11 -77.19 18.68
N VAL A 836 -61.91 -76.20 18.29
CA VAL A 836 -63.33 -76.16 18.62
C VAL A 836 -64.05 -76.25 17.28
N SER A 837 -64.79 -77.33 17.10
CA SER A 837 -65.68 -77.55 15.96
C SER A 837 -66.83 -76.55 16.03
N THR A 838 -66.64 -75.34 15.50
CA THR A 838 -67.71 -74.37 15.24
C THR A 838 -67.55 -73.75 13.85
N GLY A 839 -67.39 -74.55 12.79
CA GLY A 839 -67.72 -74.18 11.39
C GLY A 839 -67.17 -72.89 10.76
N GLU A 840 -66.33 -72.11 11.42
CA GLU A 840 -65.79 -70.84 10.95
C GLU A 840 -64.34 -71.04 10.50
N ALA A 841 -64.04 -70.70 9.25
CA ALA A 841 -62.70 -70.81 8.69
C ALA A 841 -61.72 -69.98 9.53
N GLY A 842 -60.57 -70.55 9.87
CA GLY A 842 -59.52 -69.82 10.59
C GLY A 842 -59.09 -68.56 9.82
N PRO A 843 -58.55 -67.54 10.51
CA PRO A 843 -58.16 -66.26 9.91
C PRO A 843 -57.23 -66.47 8.70
N ALA A 844 -57.73 -66.12 7.51
CA ALA A 844 -57.10 -66.44 6.24
C ALA A 844 -56.18 -65.31 5.73
N TRP A 845 -56.38 -64.08 6.20
CA TRP A 845 -55.63 -62.91 5.76
C TRP A 845 -54.74 -62.34 6.87
N GLY A 846 -53.48 -62.06 6.53
CA GLY A 846 -52.51 -61.39 7.40
C GLY A 846 -52.09 -60.05 6.80
N VAL A 847 -52.04 -59.02 7.64
CA VAL A 847 -51.42 -57.73 7.29
C VAL A 847 -50.30 -57.46 8.28
N TRP A 848 -49.16 -57.02 7.77
CA TRP A 848 -48.02 -56.67 8.60
C TRP A 848 -47.28 -55.44 8.07
N GLY A 849 -46.73 -54.69 9.01
CA GLY A 849 -45.87 -53.55 8.74
C GLY A 849 -44.56 -53.68 9.50
N GLN A 850 -43.48 -53.17 8.92
CA GLN A 850 -42.16 -53.27 9.52
C GLN A 850 -41.29 -52.07 9.21
N ALA A 851 -40.55 -51.60 10.22
CA ALA A 851 -39.47 -50.64 10.06
C ALA A 851 -38.13 -51.34 10.27
N PHE A 852 -37.12 -50.94 9.51
CA PHE A 852 -35.75 -51.42 9.67
C PHE A 852 -34.73 -50.30 9.44
N GLY A 853 -33.55 -50.47 10.00
CA GLY A 853 -32.42 -49.57 9.80
C GLY A 853 -31.11 -50.25 10.16
N GLY A 854 -30.04 -49.78 9.55
CA GLY A 854 -28.73 -50.38 9.70
C GLY A 854 -27.58 -49.48 9.30
N HIS A 855 -26.39 -49.94 9.67
CA HIS A 855 -25.12 -49.32 9.35
C HIS A 855 -24.16 -50.38 8.82
N ALA A 856 -23.54 -50.11 7.68
CA ALA A 856 -22.51 -50.96 7.09
C ALA A 856 -21.21 -50.18 6.89
N HIS A 857 -20.08 -50.83 7.14
CA HIS A 857 -18.76 -50.29 6.91
C HIS A 857 -17.90 -51.29 6.14
N GLN A 858 -17.20 -50.80 5.12
CA GLN A 858 -16.20 -51.56 4.39
C GLN A 858 -14.87 -50.78 4.36
N GLY A 859 -13.78 -51.44 4.76
CA GLY A 859 -12.43 -50.89 4.62
C GLY A 859 -11.93 -50.89 3.17
N GLN A 860 -10.72 -50.37 2.95
CA GLN A 860 -10.07 -50.40 1.63
C GLN A 860 -9.90 -51.84 1.15
N ARG A 861 -10.25 -52.11 -0.12
CA ARG A 861 -10.15 -53.43 -0.75
C ARG A 861 -9.74 -53.30 -2.21
N ASP A 862 -8.77 -54.09 -2.66
CA ASP A 862 -8.20 -54.06 -4.02
C ASP A 862 -7.77 -52.66 -4.50
N GLN A 863 -7.20 -51.88 -3.57
CA GLN A 863 -6.80 -50.48 -3.75
C GLN A 863 -7.95 -49.52 -4.10
N VAL A 864 -9.20 -49.96 -3.90
CA VAL A 864 -10.39 -49.12 -3.90
C VAL A 864 -10.67 -48.69 -2.47
N ASP A 865 -10.84 -47.38 -2.30
CA ASP A 865 -11.15 -46.75 -1.02
C ASP A 865 -12.43 -47.32 -0.38
N GLY A 866 -12.47 -47.37 0.94
CA GLY A 866 -13.59 -47.90 1.71
C GLY A 866 -14.79 -46.96 1.80
N TYR A 867 -15.88 -47.41 2.43
CA TYR A 867 -17.09 -46.61 2.64
C TYR A 867 -17.79 -46.90 3.97
N SER A 868 -18.66 -45.98 4.37
CA SER A 868 -19.69 -46.19 5.39
C SER A 868 -21.06 -45.93 4.77
N ALA A 869 -22.06 -46.72 5.15
CA ALA A 869 -23.41 -46.63 4.63
C ALA A 869 -24.43 -46.71 5.77
N ASN A 870 -25.30 -45.73 5.87
CA ASN A 870 -26.48 -45.76 6.74
C ASN A 870 -27.70 -46.02 5.87
N PHE A 871 -28.56 -46.95 6.27
CA PHE A 871 -29.77 -47.25 5.54
C PHE A 871 -30.95 -47.48 6.46
N GLY A 872 -32.15 -47.31 5.93
CA GLY A 872 -33.38 -47.63 6.64
C GLY A 872 -34.59 -47.55 5.73
N GLY A 873 -35.69 -48.14 6.18
CA GLY A 873 -36.88 -48.26 5.35
C GLY A 873 -38.10 -48.78 6.07
N LEU A 874 -39.19 -48.82 5.31
CA LEU A 874 -40.49 -49.31 5.72
C LEU A 874 -40.96 -50.39 4.75
N LEU A 875 -41.60 -51.41 5.30
CA LEU A 875 -42.24 -52.48 4.55
C LEU A 875 -43.70 -52.55 4.94
N PHE A 876 -44.52 -52.86 3.95
CA PHE A 876 -45.92 -53.22 4.13
C PHE A 876 -46.19 -54.50 3.35
N GLY A 877 -46.74 -55.51 4.03
CA GLY A 877 -47.00 -56.81 3.46
C GLY A 877 -48.42 -57.30 3.74
N VAL A 878 -48.93 -58.08 2.79
CA VAL A 878 -50.19 -58.79 2.89
C VAL A 878 -49.99 -60.23 2.44
N ASP A 879 -50.54 -61.18 3.19
CA ASP A 879 -50.50 -62.61 2.87
C ASP A 879 -51.82 -63.31 3.12
N HIS A 880 -52.02 -64.40 2.38
CA HIS A 880 -53.19 -65.25 2.45
C HIS A 880 -52.78 -66.71 2.67
N ALA A 881 -53.40 -67.37 3.65
CA ALA A 881 -53.29 -68.81 3.85
C ALA A 881 -54.13 -69.53 2.79
N VAL A 882 -53.50 -70.15 1.79
CA VAL A 882 -54.18 -70.84 0.69
C VAL A 882 -54.79 -72.15 1.18
N ASN A 883 -54.09 -72.86 2.08
CA ASN A 883 -54.55 -74.02 2.84
C ASN A 883 -53.63 -74.22 4.06
N ASP A 884 -53.74 -75.36 4.74
CA ASP A 884 -52.96 -75.68 5.95
C ASP A 884 -51.43 -75.72 5.71
N ALA A 885 -50.99 -75.95 4.48
CA ALA A 885 -49.57 -76.08 4.13
C ALA A 885 -49.02 -74.89 3.33
N TRP A 886 -49.86 -74.15 2.59
CA TRP A 886 -49.43 -73.09 1.66
C TRP A 886 -49.85 -71.70 2.10
N ARG A 887 -48.92 -70.76 2.00
CA ARG A 887 -49.16 -69.32 2.16
C ARG A 887 -48.49 -68.54 1.05
N ALA A 888 -49.17 -67.53 0.53
CA ALA A 888 -48.63 -66.62 -0.48
C ALA A 888 -48.91 -65.17 -0.09
N GLY A 889 -47.98 -64.27 -0.40
CA GLY A 889 -48.12 -62.86 -0.07
C GLY A 889 -47.26 -61.94 -0.95
N GLY A 890 -47.52 -60.65 -0.80
CA GLY A 890 -46.78 -59.58 -1.47
C GLY A 890 -46.27 -58.55 -0.46
N VAL A 891 -45.14 -57.94 -0.77
CA VAL A 891 -44.50 -56.89 0.03
C VAL A 891 -44.17 -55.71 -0.85
N PHE A 892 -44.61 -54.52 -0.43
CA PHE A 892 -44.08 -53.26 -0.89
C PHE A 892 -43.01 -52.77 0.10
N SER A 893 -41.90 -52.25 -0.43
CA SER A 893 -40.79 -51.72 0.37
C SER A 893 -40.35 -50.36 -0.14
N TYR A 894 -40.09 -49.46 0.79
CA TYR A 894 -39.38 -48.21 0.55
C TYR A 894 -38.13 -48.19 1.42
N SER A 895 -36.98 -47.84 0.85
CA SER A 895 -35.75 -47.65 1.62
C SER A 895 -34.93 -46.47 1.12
N ASN A 896 -34.20 -45.86 2.04
CA ASN A 896 -33.19 -44.86 1.74
C ASN A 896 -31.83 -45.35 2.27
N ALA A 897 -30.78 -45.16 1.48
CA ALA A 897 -29.40 -45.37 1.90
C ALA A 897 -28.56 -44.12 1.61
N LYS A 898 -27.69 -43.74 2.55
CA LYS A 898 -26.67 -42.72 2.38
C LYS A 898 -25.29 -43.36 2.54
N ILE A 899 -24.49 -43.27 1.49
CA ILE A 899 -23.11 -43.74 1.44
C ILE A 899 -22.16 -42.55 1.53
N SER A 900 -21.12 -42.67 2.33
CA SER A 900 -19.99 -41.75 2.42
C SER A 900 -18.70 -42.53 2.28
N ASN A 901 -17.89 -42.16 1.28
CA ASN A 901 -16.59 -42.78 1.06
C ASN A 901 -15.59 -42.34 2.13
N THR A 902 -14.49 -43.08 2.26
CA THR A 902 -13.41 -42.82 3.21
C THR A 902 -12.06 -42.85 2.48
N GLY A 903 -10.96 -42.43 3.12
CA GLY A 903 -9.63 -42.47 2.49
C GLY A 903 -9.36 -41.27 1.59
N ASP A 904 -8.85 -41.49 0.37
CA ASP A 904 -8.49 -40.41 -0.55
C ASP A 904 -9.71 -39.80 -1.25
N THR A 905 -10.80 -40.56 -1.32
CA THR A 905 -12.12 -40.15 -1.84
C THR A 905 -13.08 -39.66 -0.74
N ASP A 906 -12.56 -39.34 0.44
CA ASP A 906 -13.34 -38.67 1.50
C ASP A 906 -13.95 -37.36 0.97
N GLY A 907 -15.22 -37.13 1.31
CA GLY A 907 -16.07 -36.08 0.72
C GLY A 907 -16.97 -36.57 -0.43
N ASN A 908 -16.73 -37.74 -1.03
CA ASN A 908 -17.69 -38.34 -1.97
C ASN A 908 -18.91 -38.89 -1.21
N SER A 909 -20.11 -38.63 -1.73
CA SER A 909 -21.35 -39.12 -1.15
C SER A 909 -22.33 -39.63 -2.19
N THR A 910 -23.18 -40.56 -1.78
CA THR A 910 -24.27 -41.09 -2.60
C THR A 910 -25.51 -41.26 -1.76
N ARG A 911 -26.67 -40.86 -2.28
CA ARG A 911 -27.97 -41.13 -1.71
C ARG A 911 -28.76 -42.01 -2.66
N VAL A 912 -29.33 -43.09 -2.15
CA VAL A 912 -30.13 -44.04 -2.91
C VAL A 912 -31.54 -44.07 -2.33
N ASN A 913 -32.54 -43.82 -3.17
CA ASN A 913 -33.95 -44.02 -2.84
C ASN A 913 -34.45 -45.25 -3.61
N SER A 914 -35.01 -46.21 -2.91
CA SER A 914 -35.38 -47.52 -3.49
C SER A 914 -36.85 -47.82 -3.22
N PHE A 915 -37.56 -48.24 -4.26
CA PHE A 915 -38.95 -48.71 -4.21
C PHE A 915 -39.01 -50.14 -4.74
N GLY A 916 -39.38 -51.08 -3.88
CA GLY A 916 -39.36 -52.51 -4.18
C GLY A 916 -40.73 -53.15 -4.08
N LEU A 917 -41.01 -54.07 -5.00
CA LEU A 917 -42.19 -54.95 -4.96
C LEU A 917 -41.72 -56.40 -5.03
N MET A 918 -42.11 -57.20 -4.05
CA MET A 918 -41.72 -58.60 -3.93
C MET A 918 -42.92 -59.50 -3.68
N GLY A 919 -42.90 -60.70 -4.25
CA GLY A 919 -43.80 -61.79 -3.93
C GLY A 919 -43.09 -62.85 -3.09
N TYR A 920 -43.84 -63.52 -2.22
CA TYR A 920 -43.34 -64.65 -1.45
C TYR A 920 -44.36 -65.77 -1.32
N ALA A 921 -43.85 -66.99 -1.21
CA ALA A 921 -44.62 -68.19 -0.92
C ALA A 921 -43.89 -69.03 0.13
N SER A 922 -44.65 -69.63 1.02
CA SER A 922 -44.16 -70.50 2.09
C SER A 922 -44.93 -71.81 2.07
N TYR A 923 -44.20 -72.91 2.12
CA TYR A 923 -44.73 -74.26 2.25
C TYR A 923 -44.29 -74.86 3.60
N THR A 924 -45.25 -75.29 4.40
CA THR A 924 -45.03 -75.93 5.70
C THR A 924 -45.35 -77.41 5.61
N GLY A 925 -44.31 -78.25 5.63
CA GLY A 925 -44.41 -79.70 5.84
C GLY A 925 -44.21 -80.07 7.30
N SER A 926 -44.67 -81.26 7.70
CA SER A 926 -44.36 -81.82 9.02
C SER A 926 -43.12 -82.74 8.92
N PRO A 927 -41.92 -82.36 9.42
CA PRO A 927 -41.57 -81.13 10.15
C PRO A 927 -40.87 -80.03 9.33
N TRP A 928 -40.54 -80.24 8.05
CA TRP A 928 -39.70 -79.31 7.25
C TRP A 928 -40.47 -78.14 6.62
N TYR A 929 -39.77 -77.09 6.18
CA TYR A 929 -40.39 -75.97 5.44
C TYR A 929 -39.55 -75.51 4.27
N ALA A 930 -40.20 -74.85 3.31
CA ALA A 930 -39.55 -74.15 2.20
C ALA A 930 -40.18 -72.77 1.97
N ASN A 931 -39.34 -71.75 1.84
CA ASN A 931 -39.70 -70.38 1.56
C ASN A 931 -39.12 -69.98 0.19
N LEU A 932 -39.94 -69.34 -0.64
CA LEU A 932 -39.53 -68.74 -1.91
C LEU A 932 -39.91 -67.26 -1.90
N SER A 933 -39.01 -66.39 -2.31
CA SER A 933 -39.27 -64.96 -2.48
C SER A 933 -38.56 -64.43 -3.71
N ALA A 934 -39.20 -63.51 -4.44
CA ALA A 934 -38.59 -62.84 -5.58
C ALA A 934 -39.22 -61.46 -5.79
N GLY A 935 -38.47 -60.54 -6.40
CA GLY A 935 -39.01 -59.22 -6.70
C GLY A 935 -38.07 -58.32 -7.48
N ALA A 936 -38.57 -57.12 -7.74
CA ALA A 936 -37.85 -56.06 -8.45
C ALA A 936 -37.83 -54.78 -7.61
N VAL A 937 -36.73 -54.05 -7.67
CA VAL A 937 -36.53 -52.79 -6.97
C VAL A 937 -36.06 -51.73 -7.96
N GLN A 938 -36.80 -50.63 -8.05
CA GLN A 938 -36.40 -49.43 -8.78
C GLN A 938 -35.61 -48.53 -7.83
N GLN A 939 -34.47 -48.03 -8.29
CA GLN A 939 -33.57 -47.21 -7.48
C GLN A 939 -33.26 -45.89 -8.19
N HIS A 940 -33.21 -44.81 -7.43
CA HIS A 940 -32.75 -43.50 -7.88
C HIS A 940 -31.54 -43.08 -7.05
N TYR A 941 -30.49 -42.66 -7.75
CA TYR A 941 -29.17 -42.36 -7.21
C TYR A 941 -28.87 -40.88 -7.41
N ASP A 942 -28.53 -40.20 -6.32
CA ASP A 942 -27.93 -38.87 -6.33
C ASP A 942 -26.50 -38.98 -5.79
N THR A 943 -25.52 -38.50 -6.54
CA THR A 943 -24.09 -38.64 -6.26
C THR A 943 -23.41 -37.28 -6.27
N THR A 944 -22.48 -37.07 -5.35
CA THR A 944 -21.57 -35.92 -5.34
C THR A 944 -20.15 -36.41 -5.16
N ARG A 945 -19.26 -35.98 -6.04
CA ARG A 945 -17.84 -36.30 -6.02
C ARG A 945 -17.01 -35.04 -5.77
N ALA A 946 -16.17 -35.07 -4.74
CA ALA A 946 -15.27 -33.98 -4.40
C ALA A 946 -13.89 -34.23 -5.00
N VAL A 947 -13.40 -33.28 -5.79
CA VAL A 947 -12.09 -33.35 -6.46
C VAL A 947 -11.24 -32.19 -5.98
N ASN A 948 -10.30 -32.47 -5.09
CA ASN A 948 -9.49 -31.47 -4.40
C ASN A 948 -8.02 -31.93 -4.31
N PHE A 949 -7.17 -31.30 -5.11
CA PHE A 949 -5.71 -31.49 -5.08
C PHE A 949 -4.98 -30.20 -5.43
N ALA A 950 -3.64 -30.19 -5.34
CA ALA A 950 -2.86 -28.98 -5.55
C ALA A 950 -3.15 -28.35 -6.93
N GLY A 951 -3.60 -27.09 -6.93
CA GLY A 951 -3.95 -26.35 -8.14
C GLY A 951 -5.37 -26.60 -8.69
N PHE A 952 -6.19 -27.47 -8.05
CA PHE A 952 -7.55 -27.76 -8.52
C PHE A 952 -8.54 -28.08 -7.39
N SER A 953 -9.74 -27.52 -7.46
CA SER A 953 -10.85 -27.84 -6.57
C SER A 953 -12.20 -27.76 -7.29
N GLY A 954 -13.07 -28.74 -7.08
CA GLY A 954 -14.43 -28.74 -7.62
C GLY A 954 -15.29 -29.92 -7.15
N ASN A 955 -16.61 -29.79 -7.32
CA ASN A 955 -17.60 -30.82 -7.01
C ASN A 955 -18.34 -31.23 -8.29
N ALA A 956 -18.41 -32.53 -8.57
CA ALA A 956 -19.16 -33.08 -9.69
C ALA A 956 -20.40 -33.84 -9.18
N ASP A 957 -21.57 -33.49 -9.69
CA ASP A 957 -22.86 -34.00 -9.23
C ASP A 957 -23.54 -34.85 -10.31
N GLY A 958 -24.02 -36.04 -9.97
CA GLY A 958 -24.69 -36.96 -10.89
C GLY A 958 -26.03 -37.45 -10.34
N SER A 959 -27.03 -37.55 -11.22
CA SER A 959 -28.35 -38.13 -10.90
C SER A 959 -28.73 -39.18 -11.93
N PHE A 960 -29.06 -40.39 -11.49
CA PHE A 960 -29.38 -41.51 -12.38
C PHE A 960 -30.26 -42.58 -11.72
N SER A 961 -30.70 -43.54 -12.51
CA SER A 961 -31.60 -44.62 -12.04
C SER A 961 -30.97 -45.99 -12.26
N GLY A 962 -31.40 -46.96 -11.46
CA GLY A 962 -31.03 -48.37 -11.58
C GLY A 962 -32.19 -49.30 -11.28
N THR A 963 -32.06 -50.55 -11.68
CA THR A 963 -33.03 -51.62 -11.44
C THR A 963 -32.34 -52.84 -10.87
N GLN A 964 -32.96 -53.44 -9.85
CA GLN A 964 -32.47 -54.63 -9.18
C GLN A 964 -33.52 -55.73 -9.24
N TYR A 965 -33.09 -56.96 -9.50
CA TYR A 965 -33.90 -58.17 -9.40
C TYR A 965 -33.29 -59.09 -8.35
N VAL A 966 -34.13 -59.64 -7.48
CA VAL A 966 -33.71 -60.57 -6.43
C VAL A 966 -34.60 -61.79 -6.40
N ALA A 967 -34.01 -62.94 -6.08
CA ALA A 967 -34.71 -64.18 -5.81
C ALA A 967 -34.00 -64.95 -4.69
N ARG A 968 -34.76 -65.49 -3.75
CA ARG A 968 -34.24 -66.30 -2.65
C ARG A 968 -35.11 -67.54 -2.44
N ALA A 969 -34.45 -68.68 -2.31
CA ALA A 969 -35.03 -69.93 -1.87
C ALA A 969 -34.39 -70.34 -0.54
N GLU A 970 -35.19 -70.74 0.44
CA GLU A 970 -34.74 -71.15 1.76
C GLU A 970 -35.48 -72.40 2.20
N ALA A 971 -34.78 -73.32 2.85
CA ALA A 971 -35.38 -74.51 3.46
C ALA A 971 -34.83 -74.72 4.87
N GLY A 972 -35.64 -75.29 5.75
CA GLY A 972 -35.18 -75.67 7.08
C GLY A 972 -35.95 -76.82 7.70
N TYR A 973 -35.33 -77.44 8.71
CA TYR A 973 -35.83 -78.65 9.35
C TYR A 973 -35.90 -78.46 10.88
N PRO A 974 -36.98 -77.89 11.42
CA PRO A 974 -37.13 -77.74 12.87
C PRO A 974 -37.27 -79.11 13.54
N PHE A 975 -36.41 -79.38 14.52
CA PHE A 975 -36.56 -80.51 15.43
C PHE A 975 -36.68 -80.00 16.87
N ALA A 976 -37.76 -80.39 17.54
CA ALA A 976 -38.01 -80.02 18.92
C ALA A 976 -37.12 -80.83 19.87
N THR A 977 -36.51 -80.18 20.85
CA THR A 977 -35.79 -80.81 21.97
C THR A 977 -36.52 -80.50 23.29
N ALA A 978 -36.08 -81.08 24.41
CA ALA A 978 -36.68 -80.83 25.73
C ALA A 978 -36.59 -79.37 26.20
N VAL A 979 -35.71 -78.55 25.61
CA VAL A 979 -35.43 -77.17 26.07
C VAL A 979 -35.58 -76.09 24.99
N ALA A 980 -35.53 -76.46 23.70
CA ALA A 980 -35.60 -75.53 22.56
C ALA A 980 -35.90 -76.24 21.24
N THR A 981 -36.32 -75.51 20.21
CA THR A 981 -36.37 -75.99 18.82
C THR A 981 -35.09 -75.60 18.12
N VAL A 982 -34.43 -76.58 17.51
CA VAL A 982 -33.23 -76.37 16.70
C VAL A 982 -33.59 -76.59 15.24
N THR A 983 -33.26 -75.62 14.39
CA THR A 983 -33.60 -75.61 12.97
C THR A 983 -32.34 -75.42 12.14
N PRO A 984 -31.72 -76.48 11.63
CA PRO A 984 -30.78 -76.37 10.53
C PRO A 984 -31.51 -75.76 9.33
N LEU A 985 -30.85 -74.83 8.65
CA LEU A 985 -31.39 -74.12 7.50
C LEU A 985 -30.32 -73.87 6.45
N ALA A 986 -30.76 -73.80 5.20
CA ALA A 986 -29.95 -73.40 4.08
C ALA A 986 -30.75 -72.46 3.17
N SER A 987 -30.09 -71.46 2.59
CA SER A 987 -30.71 -70.61 1.59
C SER A 987 -29.77 -70.29 0.43
N LEU A 988 -30.34 -70.04 -0.74
CA LEU A 988 -29.66 -69.58 -1.93
C LEU A 988 -30.33 -68.28 -2.39
N THR A 989 -29.54 -67.22 -2.56
CA THR A 989 -30.00 -65.90 -3.00
C THR A 989 -29.27 -65.49 -4.28
N TYR A 990 -30.04 -65.14 -5.32
CA TYR A 990 -29.56 -64.55 -6.56
C TYR A 990 -29.97 -63.07 -6.60
N GLY A 991 -29.02 -62.19 -6.96
CA GLY A 991 -29.25 -60.77 -7.15
C GLY A 991 -28.60 -60.26 -8.43
N TYR A 992 -29.34 -59.47 -9.21
CA TYR A 992 -28.82 -58.78 -10.39
C TYR A 992 -29.19 -57.29 -10.31
N LEU A 993 -28.20 -56.41 -10.36
CA LEU A 993 -28.35 -54.96 -10.31
C LEU A 993 -27.79 -54.33 -11.59
N ARG A 994 -28.60 -53.51 -12.27
CA ARG A 994 -28.18 -52.68 -13.40
C ARG A 994 -28.29 -51.21 -13.03
N GLN A 995 -27.22 -50.46 -13.22
CA GLN A 995 -27.17 -49.01 -13.07
C GLN A 995 -27.05 -48.37 -14.45
N ASN A 996 -27.89 -47.38 -14.75
CA ASN A 996 -27.87 -46.69 -16.04
C ASN A 996 -26.63 -45.78 -16.16
N GLY A 997 -26.19 -45.52 -17.39
CA GLY A 997 -25.16 -44.51 -17.65
C GLY A 997 -25.71 -43.10 -17.40
N TYR A 998 -24.81 -42.17 -17.05
CA TYR A 998 -25.16 -40.81 -16.68
C TYR A 998 -24.01 -39.85 -16.97
N THR A 999 -24.30 -38.55 -17.04
CA THR A 999 -23.26 -37.52 -17.15
C THR A 999 -23.36 -36.62 -15.94
N GLU A 1000 -22.25 -36.45 -15.24
CA GLU A 1000 -22.14 -35.53 -14.12
C GLU A 1000 -22.22 -34.07 -14.62
N SER A 1001 -22.63 -33.19 -13.73
CA SER A 1001 -22.69 -31.75 -13.92
C SER A 1001 -21.79 -31.04 -12.88
N GLY A 1002 -21.42 -29.79 -13.15
CA GLY A 1002 -20.51 -29.02 -12.27
C GLY A 1002 -19.02 -29.36 -12.46
N GLY A 1003 -18.24 -29.21 -11.39
CA GLY A 1003 -16.88 -29.78 -11.31
C GLY A 1003 -15.75 -28.96 -11.90
N ASN A 1004 -15.95 -27.71 -12.36
CA ASN A 1004 -14.91 -26.86 -12.97
C ASN A 1004 -14.05 -27.56 -14.04
N GLY A 1005 -14.61 -28.56 -14.76
CA GLY A 1005 -13.90 -29.40 -15.74
C GLY A 1005 -13.72 -30.87 -15.37
N ALA A 1006 -13.96 -31.25 -14.10
CA ALA A 1006 -13.78 -32.62 -13.62
C ALA A 1006 -15.01 -33.53 -13.77
N ALA A 1007 -16.14 -33.01 -14.25
CA ALA A 1007 -17.35 -33.81 -14.48
C ALA A 1007 -17.08 -34.93 -15.51
N LEU A 1008 -17.65 -36.12 -15.26
CA LEU A 1008 -17.49 -37.30 -16.10
C LEU A 1008 -18.77 -37.66 -16.84
N SER A 1009 -18.62 -38.18 -18.05
CA SER A 1009 -19.63 -39.04 -18.67
C SER A 1009 -19.33 -40.49 -18.28
N VAL A 1010 -20.26 -41.14 -17.59
CA VAL A 1010 -20.11 -42.46 -16.97
C VAL A 1010 -21.01 -43.46 -17.67
N GLY A 1011 -20.42 -44.55 -18.16
CA GLY A 1011 -21.14 -45.64 -18.82
C GLY A 1011 -22.01 -46.46 -17.86
N ALA A 1012 -23.00 -47.17 -18.42
CA ALA A 1012 -23.84 -48.08 -17.66
C ALA A 1012 -23.02 -49.26 -17.10
N SER A 1013 -23.40 -49.77 -15.93
CA SER A 1013 -22.75 -50.90 -15.26
C SER A 1013 -23.78 -51.91 -14.75
N HIS A 1014 -23.32 -53.14 -14.48
CA HIS A 1014 -24.12 -54.15 -13.82
C HIS A 1014 -23.29 -54.94 -12.80
N THR A 1015 -23.97 -55.49 -11.79
CA THR A 1015 -23.39 -56.35 -10.75
C THR A 1015 -24.32 -57.53 -10.50
N THR A 1016 -23.75 -58.73 -10.38
CA THR A 1016 -24.49 -59.97 -10.08
C THR A 1016 -23.94 -60.58 -8.81
N SER A 1017 -24.79 -61.07 -7.92
CA SER A 1017 -24.42 -61.73 -6.66
C SER A 1017 -25.17 -63.06 -6.54
N VAL A 1018 -24.46 -64.11 -6.14
CA VAL A 1018 -25.01 -65.43 -5.86
C VAL A 1018 -24.48 -65.86 -4.52
N THR A 1019 -25.35 -65.89 -3.50
CA THR A 1019 -24.95 -66.23 -2.14
C THR A 1019 -25.66 -67.48 -1.63
N SER A 1020 -24.93 -68.33 -0.91
CA SER A 1020 -25.52 -69.40 -0.11
C SER A 1020 -25.29 -69.16 1.36
N ASP A 1021 -26.33 -69.33 2.16
CA ASP A 1021 -26.26 -69.29 3.62
C ASP A 1021 -26.52 -70.70 4.15
N ILE A 1022 -25.62 -71.20 5.00
CA ILE A 1022 -25.79 -72.46 5.73
C ILE A 1022 -25.72 -72.14 7.21
N GLY A 1023 -26.76 -72.48 7.97
CA GLY A 1023 -26.84 -72.08 9.35
C GLY A 1023 -27.76 -72.93 10.22
N VAL A 1024 -27.84 -72.52 11.47
CA VAL A 1024 -28.71 -73.12 12.48
C VAL A 1024 -29.44 -72.01 13.24
N LYS A 1025 -30.71 -72.24 13.52
CA LYS A 1025 -31.56 -71.37 14.33
C LYS A 1025 -32.04 -72.10 15.58
N PHE A 1026 -31.89 -71.46 16.73
CA PHE A 1026 -32.42 -71.88 18.02
C PHE A 1026 -33.59 -70.99 18.39
N SER A 1027 -34.71 -71.57 18.80
CA SER A 1027 -35.86 -70.83 19.33
C SER A 1027 -36.45 -71.54 20.53
N ARG A 1028 -37.07 -70.78 21.45
CA ARG A 1028 -37.74 -71.35 22.62
C ARG A 1028 -39.05 -70.62 22.87
N GLU A 1029 -40.12 -71.36 23.11
CA GLU A 1029 -41.40 -70.78 23.52
C GLU A 1029 -41.45 -70.66 25.04
N LEU A 1030 -41.78 -69.47 25.53
CA LEU A 1030 -41.91 -69.14 26.94
C LEU A 1030 -43.31 -68.56 27.18
N ALA A 1031 -44.15 -69.28 27.91
CA ALA A 1031 -45.44 -68.75 28.33
C ALA A 1031 -45.25 -67.65 29.39
N THR A 1032 -45.81 -66.47 29.16
CA THR A 1032 -45.78 -65.34 30.09
C THR A 1032 -47.19 -64.81 30.34
N SER A 1033 -47.39 -63.98 31.37
CA SER A 1033 -48.68 -63.31 31.64
C SER A 1033 -49.13 -62.36 30.53
N TYR A 1034 -48.23 -61.96 29.62
CA TYR A 1034 -48.50 -61.04 28.52
C TYR A 1034 -48.68 -61.74 27.16
N GLY A 1035 -48.53 -63.07 27.10
CA GLY A 1035 -48.55 -63.88 25.87
C GLY A 1035 -47.37 -64.86 25.77
N THR A 1036 -47.21 -65.53 24.63
CA THR A 1036 -46.07 -66.42 24.37
C THR A 1036 -44.89 -65.61 23.85
N LEU A 1037 -43.81 -65.59 24.61
CA LEU A 1037 -42.54 -64.96 24.24
C LEU A 1037 -41.64 -65.99 23.56
N VAL A 1038 -41.09 -65.64 22.40
CA VAL A 1038 -40.22 -66.50 21.60
C VAL A 1038 -38.90 -65.79 21.34
N PRO A 1039 -37.89 -65.96 22.22
CA PRO A 1039 -36.51 -65.66 21.86
C PRO A 1039 -36.00 -66.59 20.75
N GLU A 1040 -35.24 -66.03 19.82
CA GLU A 1040 -34.54 -66.74 18.76
C GLU A 1040 -33.09 -66.27 18.58
N LEU A 1041 -32.22 -67.20 18.21
CA LEU A 1041 -30.82 -66.97 17.86
C LEU A 1041 -30.49 -67.75 16.61
N GLN A 1042 -29.93 -67.12 15.60
CA GLN A 1042 -29.51 -67.73 14.34
C GLN A 1042 -28.05 -67.43 14.07
N VAL A 1043 -27.31 -68.46 13.66
CA VAL A 1043 -25.92 -68.35 13.19
C VAL A 1043 -25.83 -69.00 11.83
N ALA A 1044 -25.28 -68.30 10.84
CA ALA A 1044 -25.07 -68.81 9.49
C ALA A 1044 -23.70 -68.39 8.94
N TRP A 1045 -23.11 -69.26 8.12
CA TRP A 1045 -22.02 -68.92 7.23
C TRP A 1045 -22.60 -68.60 5.85
N ARG A 1046 -22.22 -67.45 5.28
CA ARG A 1046 -22.59 -67.00 3.95
C ARG A 1046 -21.37 -67.00 3.03
N HIS A 1047 -21.53 -67.62 1.86
CA HIS A 1047 -20.54 -67.65 0.79
C HIS A 1047 -21.07 -66.96 -0.48
N GLU A 1048 -20.27 -66.09 -1.11
CA GLU A 1048 -20.52 -65.44 -2.41
C GLU A 1048 -19.75 -66.14 -3.53
N TYR A 1049 -20.46 -66.63 -4.54
CA TYR A 1049 -19.86 -67.38 -5.64
C TYR A 1049 -19.38 -66.50 -6.80
N ASN A 1050 -19.90 -65.27 -6.94
CA ASN A 1050 -19.47 -64.37 -8.01
C ASN A 1050 -18.45 -63.34 -7.50
N ASN A 1051 -17.17 -63.57 -7.82
CA ASN A 1051 -16.08 -62.67 -7.45
C ASN A 1051 -15.71 -61.65 -8.56
N THR A 1052 -16.64 -61.34 -9.47
CA THR A 1052 -16.39 -60.38 -10.57
C THR A 1052 -16.39 -58.94 -10.04
N ARG A 1053 -15.32 -58.19 -10.31
CA ARG A 1053 -15.24 -56.76 -10.00
C ARG A 1053 -16.10 -55.97 -10.98
N THR A 1054 -16.90 -55.04 -10.47
CA THR A 1054 -17.68 -54.11 -11.32
C THR A 1054 -16.72 -53.22 -12.11
N GLN A 1055 -16.84 -53.22 -13.44
CA GLN A 1055 -16.08 -52.34 -14.33
C GLN A 1055 -16.96 -51.16 -14.76
N THR A 1056 -16.38 -49.96 -14.86
CA THR A 1056 -17.09 -48.77 -15.33
C THR A 1056 -16.21 -47.99 -16.29
N GLN A 1057 -16.75 -47.68 -17.48
CA GLN A 1057 -16.10 -46.82 -18.46
C GLN A 1057 -16.50 -45.37 -18.18
N ALA A 1058 -15.53 -44.45 -18.22
CA ALA A 1058 -15.77 -43.02 -18.03
C ALA A 1058 -14.92 -42.19 -18.98
N SER A 1059 -15.34 -40.97 -19.27
CA SER A 1059 -14.55 -39.93 -19.93
C SER A 1059 -14.87 -38.57 -19.32
N PHE A 1060 -14.01 -37.57 -19.50
CA PHE A 1060 -14.32 -36.22 -19.02
C PHE A 1060 -15.43 -35.62 -19.89
N ALA A 1061 -16.52 -35.16 -19.27
CA ALA A 1061 -17.73 -34.70 -19.96
C ALA A 1061 -17.48 -33.49 -20.86
N ALA A 1062 -16.47 -32.68 -20.52
CA ALA A 1062 -16.00 -31.52 -21.27
C ALA A 1062 -15.17 -31.87 -22.53
N ASP A 1063 -14.85 -33.14 -22.75
CA ASP A 1063 -14.18 -33.63 -23.96
C ASP A 1063 -15.19 -34.35 -24.88
N PRO A 1064 -15.76 -33.65 -25.88
CA PRO A 1064 -16.71 -34.25 -26.82
C PRO A 1064 -16.05 -35.23 -27.80
N THR A 1065 -14.71 -35.28 -27.86
CA THR A 1065 -13.96 -36.13 -28.79
C THR A 1065 -13.70 -37.54 -28.24
N GLY A 1066 -13.88 -37.74 -26.93
CA GLY A 1066 -13.71 -39.02 -26.24
C GLY A 1066 -12.25 -39.48 -26.07
N GLN A 1067 -11.28 -38.62 -26.39
CA GLN A 1067 -9.85 -38.89 -26.23
C GLN A 1067 -9.47 -39.14 -24.76
N THR A 1068 -10.19 -38.54 -23.83
CA THR A 1068 -9.93 -38.68 -22.39
C THR A 1068 -10.58 -39.90 -21.72
N SER A 1069 -10.97 -40.90 -22.50
CA SER A 1069 -11.65 -42.09 -21.98
C SER A 1069 -10.74 -43.01 -21.15
N PHE A 1070 -11.30 -43.58 -20.09
CA PHE A 1070 -10.62 -44.51 -19.20
C PHE A 1070 -11.60 -45.51 -18.58
N THR A 1071 -11.05 -46.53 -17.91
CA THR A 1071 -11.82 -47.57 -17.22
C THR A 1071 -11.44 -47.60 -15.75
N SER A 1072 -12.43 -47.68 -14.88
CA SER A 1072 -12.25 -47.89 -13.44
C SER A 1072 -12.82 -49.24 -12.98
N LEU A 1073 -12.24 -49.79 -11.92
CA LEU A 1073 -12.67 -51.05 -11.30
C LEU A 1073 -13.16 -50.81 -9.86
N GLY A 1074 -14.30 -51.40 -9.51
CA GLY A 1074 -14.80 -51.51 -8.13
C GLY A 1074 -14.01 -52.53 -7.30
N ALA A 1075 -14.29 -52.61 -6.00
CA ALA A 1075 -13.72 -53.64 -5.12
C ALA A 1075 -14.30 -55.04 -5.42
N SER A 1076 -13.56 -56.11 -5.13
CA SER A 1076 -14.12 -57.47 -5.16
C SER A 1076 -15.23 -57.62 -4.11
N PRO A 1077 -16.28 -58.43 -4.36
CA PRO A 1077 -17.23 -58.84 -3.32
C PRO A 1077 -16.56 -59.53 -2.13
N VAL A 1078 -17.25 -59.58 -0.99
CA VAL A 1078 -16.80 -60.31 0.21
C VAL A 1078 -17.18 -61.78 0.06
N ASN A 1079 -16.18 -62.65 -0.16
CA ASN A 1079 -16.40 -64.07 -0.43
C ASN A 1079 -17.07 -64.82 0.73
N ASP A 1080 -16.62 -64.59 1.96
CA ASP A 1080 -17.08 -65.31 3.14
C ASP A 1080 -17.45 -64.35 4.27
N SER A 1081 -18.63 -64.57 4.85
CA SER A 1081 -19.09 -63.82 6.01
C SER A 1081 -19.86 -64.69 7.01
N ALA A 1082 -19.73 -64.37 8.30
CA ALA A 1082 -20.57 -64.90 9.35
C ALA A 1082 -21.78 -63.97 9.55
N VAL A 1083 -22.97 -64.54 9.61
CA VAL A 1083 -24.23 -63.84 9.85
C VAL A 1083 -24.79 -64.34 11.19
N LEU A 1084 -24.84 -63.45 12.17
CA LEU A 1084 -25.45 -63.67 13.48
C LEU A 1084 -26.76 -62.89 13.54
N SER A 1085 -27.80 -63.47 14.10
CA SER A 1085 -29.05 -62.75 14.34
C SER A 1085 -29.69 -63.17 15.65
N ALA A 1086 -30.16 -62.20 16.42
CA ALA A 1086 -30.90 -62.42 17.65
C ALA A 1086 -32.25 -61.70 17.55
N GLY A 1087 -33.32 -62.37 17.95
CA GLY A 1087 -34.67 -61.84 17.85
C GLY A 1087 -35.53 -62.24 19.04
N VAL A 1088 -36.59 -61.48 19.27
CA VAL A 1088 -37.63 -61.83 20.21
C VAL A 1088 -38.99 -61.51 19.61
N LYS A 1089 -39.93 -62.44 19.75
CA LYS A 1089 -41.31 -62.28 19.30
C LYS A 1089 -42.28 -62.43 20.48
N LEU A 1090 -43.28 -61.57 20.56
CA LEU A 1090 -44.40 -61.69 21.48
C LEU A 1090 -45.67 -62.02 20.70
N LEU A 1091 -46.28 -63.17 21.01
CA LEU A 1091 -47.56 -63.63 20.48
C LEU A 1091 -48.67 -63.37 21.51
N ARG A 1092 -49.70 -62.58 21.17
CA ARG A 1092 -50.85 -62.32 22.05
C ARG A 1092 -52.11 -63.04 21.54
N ALA A 1093 -53.02 -63.37 22.47
CA ALA A 1093 -54.27 -64.08 22.17
C ALA A 1093 -55.20 -63.35 21.18
N ASN A 1094 -55.10 -62.02 21.07
CA ASN A 1094 -55.93 -61.21 20.15
C ASN A 1094 -55.38 -61.19 18.70
N ASN A 1095 -54.69 -62.24 18.27
CA ASN A 1095 -54.15 -62.35 16.91
C ASN A 1095 -53.14 -61.24 16.50
N LEU A 1096 -52.57 -60.54 17.49
CA LEU A 1096 -51.53 -59.53 17.32
C LEU A 1096 -50.16 -60.08 17.70
N SER A 1097 -49.15 -59.84 16.87
CA SER A 1097 -47.75 -60.14 17.20
C SER A 1097 -46.81 -58.97 16.97
N ILE A 1098 -45.81 -58.86 17.84
CA ILE A 1098 -44.73 -57.88 17.77
C ILE A 1098 -43.42 -58.66 17.75
N SER A 1099 -42.50 -58.33 16.84
CA SER A 1099 -41.14 -58.88 16.85
C SER A 1099 -40.08 -57.80 16.71
N ALA A 1100 -38.99 -57.96 17.43
CA ALA A 1100 -37.78 -57.15 17.32
C ALA A 1100 -36.61 -58.05 17.00
N ARG A 1101 -35.74 -57.64 16.08
CA ARG A 1101 -34.60 -58.42 15.63
C ARG A 1101 -33.39 -57.55 15.37
N TYR A 1102 -32.21 -58.09 15.68
CA TYR A 1102 -30.90 -57.52 15.37
C TYR A 1102 -30.07 -58.54 14.59
N SER A 1103 -29.43 -58.12 13.51
CA SER A 1103 -28.50 -58.91 12.71
C SER A 1103 -27.12 -58.24 12.63
N LEU A 1104 -26.09 -59.08 12.65
CA LEU A 1104 -24.70 -58.71 12.50
C LEU A 1104 -24.10 -59.59 11.38
N GLN A 1105 -23.56 -58.96 10.35
CA GLN A 1105 -22.77 -59.63 9.32
C GLN A 1105 -21.31 -59.19 9.46
N VAL A 1106 -20.38 -60.14 9.56
CA VAL A 1106 -18.94 -59.89 9.64
C VAL A 1106 -18.22 -60.70 8.59
N GLY A 1107 -17.42 -60.04 7.77
CA GLY A 1107 -16.51 -60.66 6.82
C GLY A 1107 -15.17 -59.94 6.80
N SER A 1108 -14.26 -60.37 5.92
CA SER A 1108 -12.98 -59.69 5.74
C SER A 1108 -13.20 -58.21 5.41
N GLY A 1109 -12.75 -57.30 6.27
CA GLY A 1109 -12.85 -55.85 6.06
C GLY A 1109 -14.27 -55.30 5.86
N TYR A 1110 -15.32 -56.05 6.21
CA TYR A 1110 -16.72 -55.67 6.07
C TYR A 1110 -17.49 -56.02 7.34
N VAL A 1111 -18.27 -55.06 7.84
CA VAL A 1111 -19.19 -55.27 8.95
C VAL A 1111 -20.51 -54.56 8.66
N SER A 1112 -21.63 -55.22 8.95
CA SER A 1112 -22.96 -54.63 8.83
C SER A 1112 -23.81 -54.98 10.05
N HIS A 1113 -24.51 -53.97 10.55
CA HIS A 1113 -25.47 -54.08 11.64
C HIS A 1113 -26.84 -53.67 11.12
N ALA A 1114 -27.87 -54.48 11.36
CA ALA A 1114 -29.24 -54.09 11.06
C ALA A 1114 -30.19 -54.46 12.20
N GLY A 1115 -31.15 -53.58 12.45
CA GLY A 1115 -32.21 -53.76 13.43
C GLY A 1115 -33.57 -53.60 12.77
N SER A 1116 -34.57 -54.33 13.25
CA SER A 1116 -35.93 -54.23 12.72
C SER A 1116 -37.00 -54.48 13.78
N LEU A 1117 -38.16 -53.86 13.57
CA LEU A 1117 -39.35 -53.98 14.42
C LEU A 1117 -40.58 -54.21 13.55
N GLN A 1118 -41.28 -55.32 13.79
CA GLN A 1118 -42.47 -55.73 13.03
C GLN A 1118 -43.70 -55.72 13.91
N LEU A 1119 -44.81 -55.26 13.34
CA LEU A 1119 -46.15 -55.38 13.89
C LEU A 1119 -47.03 -56.15 12.91
N ARG A 1120 -47.82 -57.09 13.42
CA ARG A 1120 -48.70 -57.92 12.59
C ARG A 1120 -50.03 -58.20 13.26
N GLN A 1121 -51.09 -58.16 12.45
CA GLN A 1121 -52.46 -58.54 12.82
C GLN A 1121 -52.98 -59.62 11.87
N LEU A 1122 -53.63 -60.64 12.42
CA LEU A 1122 -54.36 -61.68 11.70
C LEU A 1122 -55.87 -61.39 11.76
N PHE A 1123 -56.57 -61.55 10.62
CA PHE A 1123 -58.00 -61.27 10.43
C PHE A 1123 -58.76 -62.51 9.97
#